data_AF-A0A9P0FAI7-F1
#
_entry.id   AF-A0A9P0FAI7-F1
#
_cell.length_a   1.000
_cell.length_b   1.000
_cell.length_c   1.000
_cell.angle_alpha   90.00
_cell.angle_beta   90.00
_cell.angle_gamma   90.00
#
_symmetry.space_group_name_H-M   'P 1'
#
loop_
_entity.id
_entity.type
_entity.pdbx_description
1 polymer ?
#
loop_
_entity_poly.entity_id
_entity_poly.type
_entity_poly.pdbx_seq_one_letter_code
_entity_poly.pdbx_strand_id
1 'polypeptide(L)'
;MPEAFKRSGMSCGIVSTLLIGILTAYVINILIKSQYVMCKRLKVGLLTYPESLKVACESGPKCFHNFAPYAPLVVNLFLVIYQLGICCVYVVFCSANVKSVADYYMDEEKRIPLIYFMFMWFLPFFGIMCVRNLKLLAPFSWVANIITLVTFGVVCYYVFPGLPEFTKYPHFGKIEDYPLYFGTTLFALQAIGVVIAVENNMATPKKFLGPFGVLNIGMGIVTVIYVGMGMMGYWQYGEDIKGSITLAQTINCMYAVAIFISYGLQGYVPVQILWTNYILPKLENSKHKLGWEYLLRFGCVVLTYIVAIAIPVLNIVISLVGVFCLPPLGIMFPAMLEICVKYPDFGPLRLRLVKNILLIILSIVAFLAGHEQKMTGSITTPIYTGKSRNPPSKTNIFIGKRNCIFFSNAESLIHLLKGCIGTGIWAMPEAFKRSGMSCGIVSTFLIGMLTAYVINILIKSQYALCKRLKVGLLTYPESMRVACEVGPKCFHNFAPYAPLMVDIFLIIYQLGTCCVYVVFCSANVKSVADYYMAEEKRIPLEYYMLMWFLPFFGILCVRNLKLLAPFSWVANLITLVTFGVVCYYVFPGLPEFTKYPHFGKIEDYPLYIGSTLFALQAIGVIIAVENNMKSPKKFLGYFGVLNIGIGIVTVIYVGMGMMGYWQYGDAIKASVTLNFPTNEM
;
A
#
# COMPACT_ATOMS: atom_id res chain seq x y z
N MET A 1 -2.55 15.83 -4.44
CA MET A 1 -1.90 16.75 -5.40
C MET A 1 -1.32 18.00 -4.74
N PRO A 2 -2.04 18.80 -3.94
CA PRO A 2 -1.50 20.07 -3.44
C PRO A 2 -0.24 19.90 -2.56
N GLU A 3 -0.27 18.97 -1.60
CA GLU A 3 0.90 18.55 -0.82
C GLU A 3 2.04 17.92 -1.66
N ALA A 4 1.76 17.52 -2.90
CA ALA A 4 2.79 17.07 -3.85
C ALA A 4 3.48 18.29 -4.50
N PHE A 5 2.74 19.37 -4.77
CA PHE A 5 3.29 20.62 -5.28
C PHE A 5 4.14 21.34 -4.23
N LYS A 6 3.79 21.25 -2.93
CA LYS A 6 4.66 21.63 -1.80
C LYS A 6 6.05 20.99 -1.86
N ARG A 7 6.15 19.77 -2.41
CA ARG A 7 7.37 18.96 -2.42
C ARG A 7 8.20 19.10 -3.69
N SER A 8 7.53 19.25 -4.83
CA SER A 8 8.18 19.50 -6.12
C SER A 8 8.51 20.98 -6.34
N GLY A 9 7.86 21.90 -5.63
CA GLY A 9 7.85 23.33 -5.95
C GLY A 9 6.90 23.64 -7.11
N MET A 10 6.40 24.87 -7.18
CA MET A 10 5.25 25.23 -8.01
C MET A 10 5.46 24.95 -9.52
N SER A 11 6.54 25.46 -10.12
CA SER A 11 6.79 25.36 -11.56
C SER A 11 7.26 23.96 -11.97
N CYS A 12 8.13 23.35 -11.15
CA CYS A 12 8.55 21.97 -11.33
C CYS A 12 7.37 20.98 -11.19
N GLY A 13 6.45 21.22 -10.25
CA GLY A 13 5.22 20.45 -10.07
C GLY A 13 4.27 20.51 -11.28
N ILE A 14 4.11 21.69 -11.90
CA ILE A 14 3.34 21.83 -13.15
C ILE A 14 3.96 20.97 -14.27
N VAL A 15 5.24 21.22 -14.58
CA VAL A 15 5.96 20.54 -15.68
C VAL A 15 6.00 19.03 -15.46
N SER A 16 6.32 18.61 -14.25
CA SER A 16 6.46 17.19 -13.94
C SER A 16 5.12 16.48 -13.88
N THR A 17 4.03 17.12 -13.42
CA THR A 17 2.68 16.51 -13.46
C THR A 17 2.22 16.29 -14.90
N LEU A 18 2.49 17.25 -15.80
CA LEU A 18 2.22 17.11 -17.23
C LEU A 18 3.03 15.97 -17.86
N LEU A 19 4.35 15.92 -17.60
CA LEU A 19 5.22 14.85 -18.10
C LEU A 19 4.82 13.48 -17.57
N ILE A 20 4.43 13.38 -16.29
CA ILE A 20 3.93 12.15 -15.68
C ILE A 20 2.59 11.74 -16.30
N GLY A 21 1.65 12.66 -16.52
CA GLY A 21 0.37 12.37 -17.17
C GLY A 21 0.52 11.86 -18.60
N ILE A 22 1.44 12.47 -19.37
CA ILE A 22 1.84 12.02 -20.71
C ILE A 22 2.47 10.62 -20.64
N LEU A 23 3.39 10.38 -19.72
CA LEU A 23 4.03 9.07 -19.50
C LEU A 23 3.01 7.98 -19.16
N THR A 24 2.10 8.25 -18.22
CA THR A 24 0.97 7.39 -17.86
C THR A 24 0.14 7.02 -19.07
N ALA A 25 -0.36 8.02 -19.82
CA ALA A 25 -1.20 7.79 -20.99
C ALA A 25 -0.46 7.01 -22.08
N TYR A 26 0.82 7.32 -22.28
CA TYR A 26 1.70 6.66 -23.24
C TYR A 26 1.93 5.18 -22.91
N VAL A 27 2.18 4.84 -21.65
CA VAL A 27 2.47 3.45 -21.28
C VAL A 27 1.20 2.61 -21.18
N ILE A 28 0.05 3.18 -20.79
CA ILE A 28 -1.24 2.48 -20.94
C ILE A 28 -1.52 2.20 -22.43
N ASN A 29 -1.22 3.16 -23.31
CA ASN A 29 -1.30 2.95 -24.76
C ASN A 29 -0.38 1.78 -25.21
N ILE A 30 0.87 1.72 -24.75
CA ILE A 30 1.80 0.61 -25.05
C ILE A 30 1.22 -0.72 -24.59
N LEU A 31 0.75 -0.78 -23.34
CA LEU A 31 0.19 -1.96 -22.71
C LEU A 31 -0.90 -2.57 -23.59
N ILE A 32 -1.95 -1.80 -23.85
CA ILE A 32 -3.15 -2.26 -24.55
C ILE A 32 -2.84 -2.59 -26.02
N LYS A 33 -2.08 -1.74 -26.73
CA LYS A 33 -1.65 -2.02 -28.11
C LYS A 33 -0.88 -3.35 -28.21
N SER A 34 -0.06 -3.66 -27.21
CA SER A 34 0.69 -4.92 -27.17
C SER A 34 -0.20 -6.14 -26.87
N GLN A 35 -1.25 -5.99 -26.07
CA GLN A 35 -2.28 -7.03 -25.87
C GLN A 35 -2.98 -7.36 -27.20
N TYR A 36 -3.49 -6.35 -27.94
CA TYR A 36 -4.14 -6.57 -29.23
C TYR A 36 -3.24 -7.25 -30.26
N VAL A 37 -1.95 -6.88 -30.32
CA VAL A 37 -0.98 -7.53 -31.22
C VAL A 37 -0.78 -9.01 -30.85
N MET A 38 -0.72 -9.36 -29.56
CA MET A 38 -0.61 -10.76 -29.13
C MET A 38 -1.90 -11.56 -29.41
N CYS A 39 -3.07 -11.00 -29.13
CA CYS A 39 -4.35 -11.66 -29.44
C CYS A 39 -4.45 -11.96 -30.95
N LYS A 40 -4.10 -10.99 -31.81
CA LYS A 40 -4.08 -11.17 -33.28
C LYS A 40 -3.07 -12.22 -33.74
N ARG A 41 -1.86 -12.26 -33.16
CA ARG A 41 -0.83 -13.27 -33.49
C ARG A 41 -1.25 -14.69 -33.12
N LEU A 42 -1.84 -14.86 -31.94
CA LEU A 42 -2.19 -16.16 -31.37
C LEU A 42 -3.55 -16.68 -31.83
N LYS A 43 -4.36 -15.84 -32.50
CA LYS A 43 -5.77 -16.12 -32.86
C LYS A 43 -6.66 -16.46 -31.65
N VAL A 44 -6.37 -15.86 -30.49
CA VAL A 44 -7.13 -16.02 -29.24
C VAL A 44 -8.00 -14.80 -28.95
N GLY A 45 -8.99 -14.97 -28.06
CA GLY A 45 -9.77 -13.87 -27.50
C GLY A 45 -8.95 -12.89 -26.67
N LEU A 46 -9.60 -11.87 -26.12
CA LEU A 46 -8.94 -10.80 -25.38
C LEU A 46 -8.22 -11.35 -24.13
N LEU A 47 -6.88 -11.45 -24.22
CA LEU A 47 -6.03 -11.92 -23.13
C LEU A 47 -6.09 -10.93 -21.97
N THR A 48 -6.18 -11.43 -20.73
CA THR A 48 -5.98 -10.55 -19.58
C THR A 48 -4.52 -10.06 -19.57
N TYR A 49 -4.24 -8.89 -18.99
CA TYR A 49 -2.87 -8.37 -18.84
C TYR A 49 -1.86 -9.44 -18.30
N PRO A 50 -2.19 -10.28 -17.31
CA PRO A 50 -1.36 -11.44 -16.93
C PRO A 50 -0.94 -12.31 -18.11
N GLU A 51 -1.92 -12.90 -18.79
CA GLU A 51 -1.71 -13.85 -19.88
C GLU A 51 -1.01 -13.17 -21.07
N SER A 52 -1.28 -11.88 -21.28
CA SER A 52 -0.60 -11.06 -22.29
C SER A 52 0.91 -11.01 -22.08
N LEU A 53 1.40 -10.74 -20.85
CA LEU A 53 2.85 -10.78 -20.60
C LEU A 53 3.38 -12.22 -20.51
N LYS A 54 2.52 -13.22 -20.29
CA LYS A 54 2.89 -14.64 -20.38
C LYS A 54 3.30 -15.00 -21.77
N VAL A 55 2.39 -14.89 -22.71
CA VAL A 55 2.66 -15.36 -24.05
C VAL A 55 3.66 -14.44 -24.76
N ALA A 56 3.72 -13.15 -24.40
CA ALA A 56 4.81 -12.28 -24.84
C ALA A 56 6.17 -12.74 -24.30
N CYS A 57 6.34 -12.95 -22.98
CA CYS A 57 7.60 -13.45 -22.44
C CYS A 57 7.96 -14.87 -22.91
N GLU A 58 6.99 -15.69 -23.31
CA GLU A 58 7.18 -17.01 -23.95
C GLU A 58 7.59 -16.94 -25.43
N SER A 59 7.45 -15.78 -26.09
CA SER A 59 7.77 -15.56 -27.52
C SER A 59 8.80 -14.46 -27.78
N GLY A 60 9.30 -13.81 -26.72
CA GLY A 60 10.24 -12.70 -26.77
C GLY A 60 11.72 -13.10 -26.69
N PRO A 61 12.59 -12.19 -26.20
CA PRO A 61 13.99 -12.50 -25.94
C PRO A 61 14.20 -13.61 -24.90
N LYS A 62 15.25 -14.44 -25.09
CA LYS A 62 15.60 -15.57 -24.19
C LYS A 62 15.74 -15.21 -22.70
N CYS A 63 16.05 -13.95 -22.36
CA CYS A 63 16.10 -13.50 -20.96
C CYS A 63 14.70 -13.50 -20.30
N PHE A 64 13.66 -13.03 -21.01
CA PHE A 64 12.30 -12.97 -20.49
C PHE A 64 11.57 -14.32 -20.53
N HIS A 65 12.05 -15.31 -21.31
CA HIS A 65 11.55 -16.68 -21.25
C HIS A 65 11.58 -17.23 -19.82
N ASN A 66 12.62 -16.91 -19.03
CA ASN A 66 12.70 -17.37 -17.64
C ASN A 66 11.71 -16.70 -16.69
N PHE A 67 11.12 -15.59 -17.12
CA PHE A 67 10.02 -14.89 -16.47
C PHE A 67 8.64 -15.28 -17.02
N ALA A 68 8.52 -16.12 -18.07
CA ALA A 68 7.25 -16.37 -18.78
C ALA A 68 6.25 -17.32 -18.08
N PRO A 69 6.64 -18.50 -17.51
CA PRO A 69 5.82 -19.17 -16.49
C PRO A 69 5.91 -18.43 -15.16
N TYR A 70 6.42 -17.20 -15.21
CA TYR A 70 6.25 -16.16 -14.24
C TYR A 70 5.39 -14.96 -14.81
N ALA A 71 4.53 -15.18 -15.85
CA ALA A 71 3.19 -14.48 -16.08
C ALA A 71 1.66 -15.08 -15.92
N PRO A 72 1.20 -16.24 -15.29
CA PRO A 72 0.28 -16.37 -13.99
C PRO A 72 0.48 -16.68 -12.32
N LEU A 73 1.39 -16.59 -11.22
CA LEU A 73 2.85 -16.37 -10.58
C LEU A 73 3.93 -15.08 -10.47
N VAL A 74 4.36 -14.16 -11.42
CA VAL A 74 4.97 -12.75 -11.49
C VAL A 74 4.25 -11.61 -12.39
N VAL A 75 2.97 -11.73 -12.88
CA VAL A 75 2.02 -10.87 -13.69
C VAL A 75 0.42 -10.79 -13.37
N ASN A 76 -0.23 -11.01 -12.19
CA ASN A 76 -1.51 -10.41 -11.66
C ASN A 76 -1.62 -9.86 -10.20
N LEU A 77 -0.93 -10.42 -9.19
CA LEU A 77 -0.62 -9.80 -7.89
C LEU A 77 0.21 -8.50 -8.04
N PHE A 78 -0.16 -7.53 -8.87
CA PHE A 78 0.26 -6.10 -8.99
C PHE A 78 -0.82 -5.37 -9.83
N LEU A 79 -2.08 -5.81 -9.68
CA LEU A 79 -3.24 -4.93 -9.48
C LEU A 79 -3.98 -5.14 -8.13
N VAL A 80 -3.89 -6.33 -7.54
CA VAL A 80 -4.34 -6.79 -6.20
C VAL A 80 -4.15 -5.96 -4.90
N ILE A 81 -3.02 -6.04 -4.23
CA ILE A 81 -2.48 -4.96 -3.42
C ILE A 81 -2.41 -3.54 -4.13
N TYR A 82 -3.21 -3.16 -5.16
CA TYR A 82 -3.19 -1.78 -5.75
C TYR A 82 -4.48 -0.98 -5.51
N GLN A 83 -5.65 -1.59 -5.58
CA GLN A 83 -6.93 -0.89 -5.47
C GLN A 83 -7.64 -1.08 -4.12
N LEU A 84 -7.28 -2.08 -3.30
CA LEU A 84 -7.82 -2.27 -1.92
C LEU A 84 -7.18 -1.24 -0.98
N GLY A 85 -6.96 -0.03 -1.41
CA GLY A 85 -5.98 0.88 -0.83
C GLY A 85 -5.92 2.18 -1.57
N ILE A 86 -6.37 2.17 -2.83
CA ILE A 86 -7.48 3.08 -3.13
C ILE A 86 -8.61 2.89 -2.07
N CYS A 87 -9.16 1.71 -1.84
CA CYS A 87 -10.08 1.41 -0.72
C CYS A 87 -9.57 1.65 0.74
N CYS A 88 -8.30 1.43 1.11
CA CYS A 88 -7.74 1.92 2.39
C CYS A 88 -7.60 3.44 2.41
N VAL A 89 -7.02 4.08 1.38
CA VAL A 89 -7.09 5.54 1.16
C VAL A 89 -8.53 5.99 1.43
N TYR A 90 -9.54 5.30 0.90
CA TYR A 90 -10.95 5.62 1.09
C TYR A 90 -11.45 5.40 2.52
N VAL A 91 -11.11 4.28 3.15
CA VAL A 91 -11.44 3.97 4.55
C VAL A 91 -10.88 5.01 5.52
N VAL A 92 -9.65 5.42 5.25
CA VAL A 92 -8.98 6.55 5.88
C VAL A 92 -9.66 7.88 5.53
N PHE A 93 -9.94 8.11 4.25
CA PHE A 93 -10.41 9.37 3.69
C PHE A 93 -11.82 9.72 4.15
N CYS A 94 -12.81 8.86 3.88
CA CYS A 94 -14.24 9.03 4.21
C CYS A 94 -14.45 9.51 5.63
N SER A 95 -13.49 9.22 6.48
CA SER A 95 -13.71 9.15 7.88
C SER A 95 -12.74 10.00 8.68
N ALA A 96 -11.55 10.32 8.14
CA ALA A 96 -10.86 11.56 8.46
C ALA A 96 -11.73 12.77 8.05
N ASN A 97 -12.49 12.66 6.94
CA ASN A 97 -13.48 13.66 6.52
C ASN A 97 -14.64 13.75 7.52
N VAL A 98 -15.34 12.65 7.83
CA VAL A 98 -16.42 12.67 8.83
C VAL A 98 -15.91 13.06 10.23
N LYS A 99 -14.70 12.64 10.61
CA LYS A 99 -14.06 13.12 11.84
C LYS A 99 -13.87 14.63 11.82
N SER A 100 -13.32 15.21 10.74
CA SER A 100 -13.18 16.67 10.60
C SER A 100 -14.51 17.44 10.65
N VAL A 101 -15.67 16.77 10.59
CA VAL A 101 -16.99 17.35 10.86
C VAL A 101 -17.39 17.19 12.32
N ALA A 102 -17.28 15.98 12.89
CA ALA A 102 -17.51 15.75 14.32
C ALA A 102 -16.63 16.68 15.19
N ASP A 103 -15.39 16.88 14.78
CA ASP A 103 -14.38 17.74 15.40
C ASP A 103 -14.73 19.24 15.45
N TYR A 104 -15.75 19.66 14.72
CA TYR A 104 -16.27 21.02 14.74
C TYR A 104 -17.45 21.18 15.71
N TYR A 105 -18.14 20.10 16.03
CA TYR A 105 -19.35 20.07 16.87
C TYR A 105 -19.11 19.43 18.26
N MET A 106 -17.87 19.12 18.59
CA MET A 106 -17.45 18.51 19.87
C MET A 106 -16.51 19.44 20.63
N ASP A 107 -16.57 19.39 21.96
CA ASP A 107 -15.68 20.15 22.85
C ASP A 107 -14.27 19.54 22.85
N GLU A 108 -13.24 20.30 23.26
CA GLU A 108 -11.84 19.82 23.22
C GLU A 108 -11.54 18.62 24.15
N GLU A 109 -12.41 18.37 25.13
CA GLU A 109 -12.38 17.19 26.02
C GLU A 109 -13.19 15.99 25.47
N LYS A 110 -14.02 16.23 24.44
CA LYS A 110 -15.03 15.27 23.91
C LYS A 110 -14.88 14.99 22.43
N ARG A 111 -13.72 15.28 21.83
CA ARG A 111 -13.38 14.68 20.52
C ARG A 111 -13.65 13.18 20.61
N ILE A 112 -13.91 12.55 19.47
CA ILE A 112 -13.70 11.10 19.35
C ILE A 112 -12.42 10.92 18.50
N PRO A 113 -11.25 10.63 19.11
CA PRO A 113 -9.95 9.34 18.41
C PRO A 113 -9.74 9.00 16.81
N LEU A 114 -9.05 7.89 16.37
CA LEU A 114 -8.97 6.82 15.23
C LEU A 114 -8.68 5.20 15.60
N ILE A 115 -9.25 4.12 16.32
CA ILE A 115 -10.35 3.46 17.28
C ILE A 115 -11.92 3.29 17.02
N TYR A 116 -12.89 4.03 17.61
CA TYR A 116 -14.36 4.13 17.29
C TYR A 116 -14.78 4.66 15.85
N PHE A 117 -15.83 5.50 15.60
CA PHE A 117 -16.56 5.88 14.31
C PHE A 117 -16.12 5.40 12.89
N MET A 118 -14.86 5.16 12.53
CA MET A 118 -14.56 4.25 11.43
C MET A 118 -14.94 2.79 11.79
N PHE A 119 -15.06 2.52 13.10
CA PHE A 119 -15.93 1.59 13.84
C PHE A 119 -17.43 1.84 13.63
N MET A 120 -17.80 2.75 12.74
CA MET A 120 -19.13 2.88 12.13
C MET A 120 -19.05 2.72 10.61
N TRP A 121 -18.02 3.28 9.94
CA TRP A 121 -17.87 3.21 8.47
C TRP A 121 -17.66 1.81 7.91
N PHE A 122 -17.05 0.94 8.70
CA PHE A 122 -16.65 -0.37 8.23
C PHE A 122 -17.86 -1.28 7.92
N LEU A 123 -18.98 -1.21 8.64
CA LEU A 123 -20.19 -1.98 8.32
C LEU A 123 -20.85 -1.57 6.98
N PRO A 124 -21.02 -0.27 6.66
CA PRO A 124 -21.28 0.22 5.31
C PRO A 124 -20.31 -0.33 4.27
N PHE A 125 -18.99 -0.28 4.53
CA PHE A 125 -17.99 -0.86 3.64
C PHE A 125 -18.16 -2.38 3.47
N PHE A 126 -18.87 -3.10 4.36
CA PHE A 126 -19.25 -4.50 4.11
C PHE A 126 -20.33 -4.59 3.06
N GLY A 127 -21.41 -3.84 3.26
CA GLY A 127 -22.62 -3.93 2.46
C GLY A 127 -22.28 -3.69 1.00
N ILE A 128 -21.46 -2.67 0.73
CA ILE A 128 -21.01 -2.37 -0.63
C ILE A 128 -20.00 -3.41 -1.17
N MET A 129 -19.13 -3.97 -0.33
CA MET A 129 -18.23 -5.06 -0.76
C MET A 129 -18.96 -6.38 -1.01
N CYS A 130 -20.10 -6.61 -0.37
CA CYS A 130 -20.95 -7.77 -0.60
C CYS A 130 -21.66 -7.71 -1.95
N VAL A 131 -21.65 -6.57 -2.66
CA VAL A 131 -22.27 -6.48 -3.98
C VAL A 131 -21.50 -7.30 -5.02
N ARG A 132 -22.14 -8.38 -5.49
CA ARG A 132 -21.52 -9.35 -6.42
C ARG A 132 -21.56 -8.96 -7.89
N ASN A 133 -22.29 -7.89 -8.24
CA ASN A 133 -22.54 -7.49 -9.63
C ASN A 133 -22.24 -6.00 -9.84
N LEU A 134 -21.21 -5.69 -10.64
CA LEU A 134 -20.81 -4.31 -10.95
C LEU A 134 -21.91 -3.50 -11.64
N LYS A 135 -22.85 -4.14 -12.35
CA LYS A 135 -24.04 -3.44 -12.92
C LYS A 135 -24.92 -2.82 -11.84
N LEU A 136 -24.98 -3.40 -10.64
CA LEU A 136 -25.76 -2.84 -9.51
C LEU A 136 -25.09 -1.60 -8.92
N LEU A 137 -23.77 -1.47 -9.03
CA LEU A 137 -23.03 -0.28 -8.58
C LEU A 137 -23.05 0.88 -9.59
N ALA A 138 -23.34 0.62 -10.86
CA ALA A 138 -23.34 1.64 -11.92
C ALA A 138 -24.20 2.89 -11.62
N PRO A 139 -25.47 2.79 -11.17
CA PRO A 139 -26.27 3.98 -10.86
C PRO A 139 -25.72 4.77 -9.65
N PHE A 140 -25.25 4.08 -8.61
CA PHE A 140 -24.61 4.75 -7.46
C PHE A 140 -23.32 5.46 -7.87
N SER A 141 -22.52 4.86 -8.77
CA SER A 141 -21.30 5.47 -9.30
C SER A 141 -21.58 6.76 -10.08
N TRP A 142 -22.70 6.84 -10.82
CA TRP A 142 -23.13 8.10 -11.45
C TRP A 142 -23.42 9.20 -10.40
N VAL A 143 -24.15 8.86 -9.33
CA VAL A 143 -24.42 9.79 -8.24
C VAL A 143 -23.12 10.22 -7.54
N ALA A 144 -22.21 9.29 -7.27
CA ALA A 144 -20.90 9.58 -6.68
C ALA A 144 -20.03 10.50 -7.55
N ASN A 145 -20.07 10.32 -8.88
CA ASN A 145 -19.35 11.18 -9.83
C ASN A 145 -19.94 12.59 -9.87
N ILE A 146 -21.26 12.73 -9.83
CA ILE A 146 -21.94 14.05 -9.75
C ILE A 146 -21.58 14.74 -8.43
N ILE A 147 -21.66 14.03 -7.30
CA ILE A 147 -21.25 14.56 -5.99
C ILE A 147 -19.78 14.99 -6.03
N THR A 148 -18.89 14.19 -6.60
CA THR A 148 -17.46 14.54 -6.76
C THR A 148 -17.25 15.80 -7.59
N LEU A 149 -18.01 15.99 -8.67
CA LEU A 149 -17.94 17.19 -9.51
C LEU A 149 -18.46 18.45 -8.77
N VAL A 150 -19.54 18.33 -8.01
CA VAL A 150 -20.05 19.41 -7.16
C VAL A 150 -19.05 19.75 -6.05
N THR A 151 -18.55 18.75 -5.32
CA THR A 151 -17.48 18.87 -4.33
C THR A 151 -16.28 19.62 -4.92
N PHE A 152 -15.82 19.23 -6.11
CA PHE A 152 -14.72 19.88 -6.81
C PHE A 152 -14.98 21.37 -7.09
N GLY A 153 -16.16 21.72 -7.60
CA GLY A 153 -16.56 23.11 -7.84
C GLY A 153 -16.60 23.95 -6.56
N VAL A 154 -17.11 23.40 -5.45
CA VAL A 154 -17.13 24.10 -4.16
C VAL A 154 -15.71 24.24 -3.57
N VAL A 155 -14.83 23.24 -3.70
CA VAL A 155 -13.42 23.39 -3.28
C VAL A 155 -12.73 24.48 -4.10
N CYS A 156 -12.98 24.57 -5.41
CA CYS A 156 -12.48 25.67 -6.24
C CYS A 156 -12.96 27.05 -5.72
N TYR A 157 -14.24 27.18 -5.37
CA TYR A 157 -14.80 28.41 -4.78
C TYR A 157 -14.10 28.84 -3.48
N TYR A 158 -13.62 27.90 -2.65
CA TYR A 158 -12.84 28.21 -1.44
C TYR A 158 -11.33 28.42 -1.67
N VAL A 159 -10.81 28.10 -2.86
CA VAL A 159 -9.37 28.18 -3.19
C VAL A 159 -9.04 29.43 -4.02
N PHE A 160 -9.97 29.93 -4.84
CA PHE A 160 -9.73 31.13 -5.68
C PHE A 160 -9.67 32.48 -4.93
N PRO A 161 -10.45 32.75 -3.87
CA PRO A 161 -10.41 34.05 -3.19
C PRO A 161 -9.15 34.24 -2.35
N GLY A 162 -8.42 35.33 -2.56
CA GLY A 162 -7.31 35.73 -1.67
C GLY A 162 -5.95 35.07 -1.97
N LEU A 163 -5.72 34.60 -3.19
CA LEU A 163 -4.41 34.06 -3.61
C LEU A 163 -3.28 35.09 -3.32
N PRO A 164 -2.19 34.69 -2.64
CA PRO A 164 -1.07 35.57 -2.33
C PRO A 164 -0.18 35.82 -3.56
N GLU A 165 0.87 36.64 -3.43
CA GLU A 165 1.82 36.85 -4.52
C GLU A 165 2.43 35.54 -5.04
N PHE A 166 2.54 35.43 -6.37
CA PHE A 166 2.96 34.20 -7.06
C PHE A 166 4.40 33.77 -6.74
N THR A 167 5.23 34.71 -6.29
CA THR A 167 6.63 34.56 -5.86
C THR A 167 6.79 34.09 -4.40
N LYS A 168 5.72 34.06 -3.60
CA LYS A 168 5.76 33.77 -2.15
C LYS A 168 6.24 32.35 -1.83
N TYR A 169 6.09 31.40 -2.75
CA TYR A 169 6.38 29.98 -2.53
C TYR A 169 7.36 29.43 -3.58
N PRO A 170 8.24 28.47 -3.21
CA PRO A 170 9.31 28.00 -4.09
C PRO A 170 8.80 27.38 -5.39
N HIS A 171 9.30 27.86 -6.53
CA HIS A 171 9.04 27.28 -7.85
C HIS A 171 9.73 25.91 -8.07
N PHE A 172 10.75 25.60 -7.28
CA PHE A 172 11.51 24.34 -7.29
C PHE A 172 11.70 23.84 -5.85
N GLY A 173 11.28 22.60 -5.60
CA GLY A 173 11.44 21.90 -4.31
C GLY A 173 12.70 21.04 -4.27
N LYS A 174 12.85 20.27 -3.18
CA LYS A 174 14.03 19.43 -2.96
C LYS A 174 14.02 18.17 -3.83
N ILE A 175 15.20 17.78 -4.33
CA ILE A 175 15.39 16.51 -5.06
C ILE A 175 15.07 15.30 -4.16
N GLU A 176 15.36 15.41 -2.86
CA GLU A 176 15.04 14.41 -1.81
C GLU A 176 13.53 14.11 -1.72
N ASP A 177 12.68 15.13 -1.85
CA ASP A 177 11.22 15.01 -1.83
C ASP A 177 10.62 14.65 -3.21
N TYR A 178 11.44 14.50 -4.26
CA TYR A 178 10.97 14.26 -5.61
C TYR A 178 10.47 12.83 -5.88
N PRO A 179 11.09 11.72 -5.38
CA PRO A 179 10.54 10.38 -5.53
C PRO A 179 9.15 10.27 -4.89
N LEU A 180 9.02 10.84 -3.70
CA LEU A 180 7.78 11.06 -2.97
C LEU A 180 6.70 11.77 -3.81
N TYR A 181 7.04 12.93 -4.38
CA TYR A 181 6.15 13.69 -5.26
C TYR A 181 5.75 12.88 -6.51
N PHE A 182 6.72 12.23 -7.15
CA PHE A 182 6.52 11.38 -8.33
C PHE A 182 5.46 10.33 -8.02
N GLY A 183 5.58 9.67 -6.85
CA GLY A 183 4.58 8.76 -6.34
C GLY A 183 3.18 9.36 -6.20
N THR A 184 2.98 10.41 -5.38
CA THR A 184 1.64 11.02 -5.19
C THR A 184 0.99 11.36 -6.53
N THR A 185 1.76 11.95 -7.43
CA THR A 185 1.30 12.47 -8.71
C THR A 185 0.89 11.35 -9.64
N LEU A 186 1.73 10.32 -9.73
CA LEU A 186 1.48 9.14 -10.54
C LEU A 186 0.28 8.33 -9.97
N PHE A 187 -0.01 8.38 -8.67
CA PHE A 187 -1.17 7.69 -8.06
C PHE A 187 -2.48 8.35 -8.46
N ALA A 188 -2.50 9.68 -8.37
CA ALA A 188 -3.63 10.46 -8.82
C ALA A 188 -3.94 10.17 -10.30
N LEU A 189 -2.90 10.12 -11.14
CA LEU A 189 -3.02 10.05 -12.59
C LEU A 189 -3.38 8.68 -13.18
N GLN A 190 -3.07 7.55 -12.54
CA GLN A 190 -3.00 6.28 -13.27
C GLN A 190 -3.78 5.10 -12.64
N ALA A 191 -4.80 4.64 -13.37
CA ALA A 191 -5.80 3.69 -12.88
C ALA A 191 -5.84 2.32 -13.61
N ILE A 192 -4.70 1.65 -13.82
CA ILE A 192 -4.60 0.47 -14.74
C ILE A 192 -5.68 -0.61 -14.53
N GLY A 193 -6.02 -0.97 -13.29
CA GLY A 193 -7.00 -2.04 -13.06
C GLY A 193 -8.44 -1.64 -13.41
N VAL A 194 -8.81 -0.38 -13.21
CA VAL A 194 -10.09 0.18 -13.68
C VAL A 194 -10.06 0.40 -15.19
N VAL A 195 -8.96 0.93 -15.75
CA VAL A 195 -8.77 1.15 -17.19
C VAL A 195 -9.01 -0.12 -18.02
N ILE A 196 -8.43 -1.25 -17.62
CA ILE A 196 -8.63 -2.55 -18.29
C ILE A 196 -10.08 -3.04 -18.08
N ALA A 197 -10.66 -2.85 -16.89
CA ALA A 197 -12.04 -3.24 -16.63
C ALA A 197 -13.04 -2.41 -17.45
N VAL A 198 -12.77 -1.11 -17.67
CA VAL A 198 -13.57 -0.23 -18.53
C VAL A 198 -13.45 -0.64 -19.98
N GLU A 199 -12.23 -0.81 -20.52
CA GLU A 199 -12.03 -1.25 -21.91
C GLU A 199 -12.76 -2.57 -22.20
N ASN A 200 -12.62 -3.56 -21.31
CA ASN A 200 -13.26 -4.87 -21.43
C ASN A 200 -14.81 -4.82 -21.42
N ASN A 201 -15.41 -3.72 -20.95
CA ASN A 201 -16.87 -3.52 -20.89
C ASN A 201 -17.37 -2.44 -21.88
N MET A 202 -16.50 -1.85 -22.71
CA MET A 202 -16.91 -0.92 -23.76
C MET A 202 -17.62 -1.65 -24.91
N ALA A 203 -18.69 -1.05 -25.43
CA ALA A 203 -19.36 -1.53 -26.66
C ALA A 203 -18.43 -1.48 -27.91
N THR A 204 -17.43 -0.59 -27.93
CA THR A 204 -16.44 -0.50 -29.00
C THR A 204 -15.00 -0.31 -28.45
N PRO A 205 -14.34 -1.35 -27.94
CA PRO A 205 -13.01 -1.24 -27.32
C PRO A 205 -11.94 -0.67 -28.26
N LYS A 206 -12.07 -0.90 -29.57
CA LYS A 206 -11.21 -0.31 -30.60
C LYS A 206 -11.14 1.23 -30.59
N LYS A 207 -12.17 1.93 -30.06
CA LYS A 207 -12.18 3.41 -29.90
C LYS A 207 -11.54 3.89 -28.59
N PHE A 208 -11.11 2.99 -27.70
CA PHE A 208 -10.43 3.35 -26.46
C PHE A 208 -9.03 3.93 -26.74
N LEU A 209 -8.36 3.40 -27.76
CA LEU A 209 -7.06 3.82 -28.26
C LEU A 209 -7.16 4.81 -29.43
N GLY A 210 -6.24 5.77 -29.49
CA GLY A 210 -6.11 6.75 -30.56
C GLY A 210 -5.57 8.08 -30.01
N PRO A 211 -5.13 9.04 -30.86
CA PRO A 211 -4.72 10.37 -30.39
C PRO A 211 -5.86 11.06 -29.62
N PHE A 212 -7.07 11.00 -30.18
CA PHE A 212 -8.34 11.39 -29.56
C PHE A 212 -9.15 10.17 -29.05
N GLY A 213 -8.46 9.10 -28.64
CA GLY A 213 -9.11 7.93 -28.03
C GLY A 213 -9.63 8.26 -26.63
N VAL A 214 -10.64 7.53 -26.16
CA VAL A 214 -11.28 7.76 -24.85
C VAL A 214 -10.25 7.80 -23.70
N LEU A 215 -9.23 6.94 -23.76
CA LEU A 215 -8.12 6.94 -22.80
C LEU A 215 -7.35 8.28 -22.81
N ASN A 216 -6.97 8.78 -23.98
CA ASN A 216 -6.17 9.99 -24.11
C ASN A 216 -6.94 11.24 -23.66
N ILE A 217 -8.23 11.35 -24.03
CA ILE A 217 -9.09 12.46 -23.65
C ILE A 217 -9.30 12.46 -22.12
N GLY A 218 -9.65 11.31 -21.55
CA GLY A 218 -9.82 11.15 -20.10
C GLY A 218 -8.53 11.48 -19.34
N MET A 219 -7.40 10.94 -19.76
CA MET A 219 -6.09 11.24 -19.18
C MET A 219 -5.72 12.73 -19.26
N GLY A 220 -6.00 13.38 -20.39
CA GLY A 220 -5.74 14.81 -20.58
C GLY A 220 -6.54 15.68 -19.60
N ILE A 221 -7.85 15.46 -19.54
CA ILE A 221 -8.75 16.16 -18.61
C ILE A 221 -8.31 15.96 -17.16
N VAL A 222 -8.05 14.71 -16.76
CA VAL A 222 -7.60 14.34 -15.41
C VAL A 222 -6.24 14.97 -15.07
N THR A 223 -5.30 15.04 -16.03
CA THR A 223 -4.00 15.69 -15.83
C THR A 223 -4.16 17.19 -15.62
N VAL A 224 -4.96 17.88 -16.45
CA VAL A 224 -5.21 19.33 -16.29
C VAL A 224 -5.87 19.63 -14.95
N ILE A 225 -6.86 18.83 -14.54
CA ILE A 225 -7.52 18.95 -13.23
C ILE A 225 -6.51 18.81 -12.07
N TYR A 226 -5.62 17.81 -12.13
CA TYR A 226 -4.63 17.60 -11.08
C TYR A 226 -3.48 18.63 -11.06
N VAL A 227 -3.09 19.16 -12.23
CA VAL A 227 -2.17 20.30 -12.32
C VAL A 227 -2.81 21.52 -11.66
N GLY A 228 -4.03 21.88 -12.06
CA GLY A 228 -4.75 23.03 -11.51
C GLY A 228 -4.93 22.92 -10.00
N MET A 229 -5.49 21.80 -9.50
CA MET A 229 -5.67 21.60 -8.05
C MET A 229 -4.35 21.56 -7.28
N GLY A 230 -3.31 20.95 -7.85
CA GLY A 230 -1.97 20.90 -7.24
C GLY A 230 -1.39 22.31 -7.08
N MET A 231 -1.38 23.06 -8.17
CA MET A 231 -0.87 24.43 -8.25
C MET A 231 -1.66 25.38 -7.36
N MET A 232 -2.98 25.49 -7.53
CA MET A 232 -3.83 26.46 -6.84
C MET A 232 -3.95 26.14 -5.35
N GLY A 233 -4.01 24.86 -4.99
CA GLY A 233 -3.98 24.45 -3.59
C GLY A 233 -2.67 24.83 -2.90
N TYR A 234 -1.51 24.57 -3.52
CA TYR A 234 -0.23 25.00 -2.95
C TYR A 234 -0.06 26.52 -2.93
N TRP A 235 -0.59 27.23 -3.93
CA TRP A 235 -0.59 28.69 -3.96
C TRP A 235 -1.38 29.30 -2.78
N GLN A 236 -2.57 28.76 -2.48
CA GLN A 236 -3.43 29.28 -1.42
C GLN A 236 -2.94 28.95 0.00
N TYR A 237 -2.52 27.70 0.25
CA TYR A 237 -2.19 27.24 1.61
C TYR A 237 -0.69 27.08 1.89
N GLY A 238 0.17 27.14 0.86
CA GLY A 238 1.62 27.08 1.02
C GLY A 238 2.09 25.88 1.84
N GLU A 239 2.85 26.16 2.89
CA GLU A 239 3.44 25.14 3.75
C GLU A 239 2.44 24.50 4.73
N ASP A 240 1.33 25.16 5.08
CA ASP A 240 0.31 24.69 6.03
C ASP A 240 -0.68 23.68 5.42
N ILE A 241 -0.37 23.21 4.23
CA ILE A 241 -1.26 22.42 3.39
C ILE A 241 -1.45 20.99 3.92
N LYS A 242 -2.69 20.67 4.30
CA LYS A 242 -3.08 19.36 4.82
C LYS A 242 -3.36 18.39 3.66
N GLY A 243 -3.28 17.08 3.95
CA GLY A 243 -3.47 16.01 2.97
C GLY A 243 -4.83 15.99 2.24
N SER A 244 -5.84 16.62 2.84
CA SER A 244 -7.14 16.92 2.21
C SER A 244 -7.40 18.42 2.28
N ILE A 245 -7.74 19.03 1.14
CA ILE A 245 -8.31 20.38 1.09
C ILE A 245 -9.83 20.24 1.01
N THR A 246 -10.46 20.09 2.17
CA THR A 246 -11.91 19.96 2.32
C THR A 246 -12.41 20.93 3.40
N LEU A 247 -12.43 22.22 3.04
CA LEU A 247 -12.53 23.34 3.98
C LEU A 247 -13.89 23.51 4.65
N ALA A 248 -14.97 22.94 4.08
CA ALA A 248 -16.32 23.02 4.63
C ALA A 248 -16.87 21.63 4.98
N GLN A 249 -17.64 21.55 6.06
CA GLN A 249 -18.16 20.28 6.61
C GLN A 249 -19.06 19.53 5.61
N THR A 250 -19.89 20.25 4.86
CA THR A 250 -20.74 19.68 3.81
C THR A 250 -19.90 19.00 2.72
N ILE A 251 -18.75 19.57 2.36
CA ILE A 251 -17.80 18.98 1.40
C ILE A 251 -17.23 17.67 1.97
N ASN A 252 -16.79 17.67 3.23
CA ASN A 252 -16.29 16.48 3.91
C ASN A 252 -17.32 15.33 3.90
N CYS A 253 -18.57 15.59 4.30
CA CYS A 253 -19.63 14.58 4.31
C CYS A 253 -20.01 14.10 2.90
N MET A 254 -20.23 15.02 1.96
CA MET A 254 -20.58 14.68 0.57
C MET A 254 -19.50 13.81 -0.09
N TYR A 255 -18.23 14.22 0.05
CA TYR A 255 -17.13 13.53 -0.60
C TYR A 255 -16.79 12.21 0.09
N ALA A 256 -16.97 12.11 1.41
CA ALA A 256 -16.96 10.83 2.12
C ALA A 256 -17.98 9.83 1.55
N VAL A 257 -19.22 10.27 1.25
CA VAL A 257 -20.24 9.40 0.63
C VAL A 257 -19.88 9.01 -0.80
N ALA A 258 -19.35 9.93 -1.61
CA ALA A 258 -18.90 9.61 -2.98
C ALA A 258 -17.73 8.61 -3.01
N ILE A 259 -16.77 8.78 -2.09
CA ILE A 259 -15.62 7.87 -1.94
C ILE A 259 -16.06 6.52 -1.33
N PHE A 260 -17.04 6.52 -0.44
CA PHE A 260 -17.69 5.29 0.06
C PHE A 260 -18.32 4.47 -1.06
N ILE A 261 -19.07 5.09 -1.97
CA ILE A 261 -19.63 4.40 -3.14
C ILE A 261 -18.52 3.87 -4.06
N SER A 262 -17.48 4.69 -4.28
CA SER A 262 -16.32 4.34 -5.09
C SER A 262 -15.54 3.14 -4.55
N TYR A 263 -15.58 2.89 -3.24
CA TYR A 263 -14.94 1.75 -2.58
C TYR A 263 -15.44 0.41 -3.11
N GLY A 264 -16.75 0.24 -3.34
CA GLY A 264 -17.27 -1.02 -3.88
C GLY A 264 -16.90 -1.25 -5.34
N LEU A 265 -16.70 -0.17 -6.12
CA LEU A 265 -16.28 -0.27 -7.53
C LEU A 265 -14.81 -0.69 -7.62
N GLN A 266 -13.95 0.00 -6.88
CA GLN A 266 -12.58 -0.43 -6.69
C GLN A 266 -12.56 -1.85 -6.13
N GLY A 267 -13.43 -2.12 -5.15
CA GLY A 267 -13.81 -3.36 -4.45
C GLY A 267 -14.43 -4.48 -5.30
N TYR A 268 -14.63 -4.30 -6.62
CA TYR A 268 -15.23 -5.32 -7.48
C TYR A 268 -14.27 -6.07 -8.42
N VAL A 269 -13.61 -5.34 -9.34
CA VAL A 269 -12.49 -5.83 -10.19
C VAL A 269 -11.63 -6.87 -9.44
N PRO A 270 -11.30 -6.66 -8.17
CA PRO A 270 -10.87 -7.69 -7.23
C PRO A 270 -11.61 -8.99 -7.10
N VAL A 271 -12.76 -9.08 -6.43
CA VAL A 271 -13.37 -10.38 -6.10
C VAL A 271 -13.45 -11.18 -7.40
N GLN A 272 -13.85 -10.49 -8.46
CA GLN A 272 -13.91 -10.97 -9.83
C GLN A 272 -12.57 -11.34 -10.46
N ILE A 273 -11.48 -10.65 -10.13
CA ILE A 273 -10.10 -11.00 -10.45
C ILE A 273 -9.42 -11.66 -9.22
N LEU A 274 -10.18 -12.40 -8.37
CA LEU A 274 -9.63 -13.56 -7.65
C LEU A 274 -10.46 -14.83 -7.52
N TRP A 275 -11.73 -14.71 -7.19
CA TRP A 275 -12.71 -15.79 -7.22
C TRP A 275 -12.43 -16.83 -8.33
N THR A 276 -12.59 -16.47 -9.61
CA THR A 276 -12.26 -17.24 -10.85
C THR A 276 -10.92 -18.02 -10.89
N ASN A 277 -9.90 -17.67 -11.71
CA ASN A 277 -8.64 -18.39 -11.98
C ASN A 277 -7.83 -19.04 -10.82
N TYR A 278 -8.08 -18.81 -9.51
CA TYR A 278 -7.38 -19.58 -8.44
C TYR A 278 -8.30 -20.18 -7.37
N ILE A 279 -9.32 -19.48 -6.85
CA ILE A 279 -10.26 -20.08 -5.88
C ILE A 279 -11.07 -21.17 -6.57
N LEU A 280 -11.71 -20.78 -7.68
CA LEU A 280 -12.73 -21.58 -8.34
C LEU A 280 -12.16 -22.92 -8.87
N PRO A 281 -10.96 -22.99 -9.47
CA PRO A 281 -10.28 -24.26 -9.81
C PRO A 281 -9.97 -25.22 -8.64
N LYS A 282 -9.98 -24.74 -7.39
CA LYS A 282 -9.76 -25.59 -6.21
C LYS A 282 -11.09 -25.91 -5.52
N LEU A 283 -11.99 -24.94 -5.40
CA LEU A 283 -13.34 -25.09 -4.83
C LEU A 283 -14.40 -25.61 -5.83
N GLU A 284 -13.98 -26.06 -7.00
CA GLU A 284 -14.85 -26.42 -8.13
C GLU A 284 -15.91 -27.48 -7.77
N ASN A 285 -15.56 -28.44 -6.92
CA ASN A 285 -16.45 -29.53 -6.50
C ASN A 285 -17.20 -29.25 -5.17
N SER A 286 -17.08 -28.05 -4.58
CA SER A 286 -17.74 -27.74 -3.29
C SER A 286 -19.16 -27.19 -3.47
N LYS A 287 -20.09 -27.65 -2.63
CA LYS A 287 -21.46 -27.09 -2.54
C LYS A 287 -21.50 -25.67 -1.94
N HIS A 288 -20.47 -25.25 -1.19
CA HIS A 288 -20.50 -24.00 -0.41
C HIS A 288 -19.87 -22.78 -1.09
N LYS A 289 -19.75 -22.76 -2.43
CA LYS A 289 -19.07 -21.71 -3.21
C LYS A 289 -19.43 -20.29 -2.76
N LEU A 290 -20.72 -19.99 -2.61
CA LEU A 290 -21.21 -18.66 -2.16
C LEU A 290 -20.67 -18.25 -0.78
N GLY A 291 -20.65 -19.17 0.18
CA GLY A 291 -20.15 -18.92 1.54
C GLY A 291 -18.64 -18.69 1.57
N TRP A 292 -17.89 -19.35 0.68
CA TRP A 292 -16.47 -19.06 0.48
C TRP A 292 -16.25 -17.68 -0.20
N GLU A 293 -17.10 -17.25 -1.13
CA GLU A 293 -16.97 -15.92 -1.77
C GLU A 293 -17.31 -14.77 -0.81
N TYR A 294 -18.32 -14.91 0.05
CA TYR A 294 -18.57 -13.89 1.06
C TYR A 294 -17.48 -13.86 2.12
N LEU A 295 -17.07 -15.02 2.63
CA LEU A 295 -15.91 -15.15 3.51
C LEU A 295 -14.63 -14.56 2.89
N LEU A 296 -14.51 -14.60 1.55
CA LEU A 296 -13.48 -13.86 0.85
C LEU A 296 -13.69 -12.37 1.04
N ARG A 297 -14.72 -11.75 0.46
CA ARG A 297 -15.04 -10.29 0.56
C ARG A 297 -14.92 -9.74 1.97
N PHE A 298 -15.41 -10.53 2.91
CA PHE A 298 -15.29 -10.37 4.33
C PHE A 298 -13.82 -10.39 4.75
N GLY A 299 -13.11 -11.51 4.61
CA GLY A 299 -11.65 -11.58 4.80
C GLY A 299 -10.86 -10.51 4.03
N CYS A 300 -11.39 -9.90 2.98
CA CYS A 300 -10.76 -8.83 2.22
C CYS A 300 -10.81 -7.51 2.96
N VAL A 301 -11.99 -6.93 3.12
CA VAL A 301 -12.16 -5.74 3.94
C VAL A 301 -11.76 -5.99 5.39
N VAL A 302 -11.79 -7.25 5.86
CA VAL A 302 -11.21 -7.60 7.15
C VAL A 302 -9.76 -7.24 7.12
N LEU A 303 -9.05 -7.68 6.11
CA LEU A 303 -7.64 -7.46 6.08
C LEU A 303 -7.36 -5.93 6.07
N THR A 304 -8.29 -5.08 5.56
CA THR A 304 -8.14 -3.59 5.45
C THR A 304 -7.50 -3.02 6.63
N TYR A 305 -8.06 -3.35 7.79
CA TYR A 305 -8.45 -2.36 8.75
C TYR A 305 -7.82 -2.69 10.10
N ILE A 306 -7.12 -3.84 10.23
CA ILE A 306 -5.85 -3.77 10.98
C ILE A 306 -4.93 -2.83 10.22
N VAL A 307 -5.20 -2.55 8.94
CA VAL A 307 -4.49 -1.54 8.17
C VAL A 307 -5.30 -0.34 7.66
N ALA A 308 -6.07 0.15 8.60
CA ALA A 308 -5.96 1.57 8.82
C ALA A 308 -5.44 1.88 10.23
N ILE A 309 -5.12 0.88 11.08
CA ILE A 309 -4.65 1.08 12.47
C ILE A 309 -3.45 2.00 12.53
N ALA A 310 -2.30 1.42 12.22
CA ALA A 310 -1.06 1.98 12.62
C ALA A 310 -0.32 2.58 11.44
N ILE A 311 -0.98 3.44 10.62
CA ILE A 311 -0.56 4.55 9.67
C ILE A 311 -1.68 5.26 8.78
N PRO A 312 -2.50 6.24 9.24
CA PRO A 312 -3.59 6.77 8.36
C PRO A 312 -4.09 8.28 8.40
N VAL A 313 -3.30 9.36 8.54
CA VAL A 313 -3.68 10.77 8.15
C VAL A 313 -3.86 11.00 6.61
N LEU A 314 -4.37 10.02 5.85
CA LEU A 314 -4.50 10.05 4.38
C LEU A 314 -3.25 10.08 3.45
N ASN A 315 -2.09 10.62 3.82
CA ASN A 315 -1.02 10.83 2.82
C ASN A 315 -0.12 9.61 2.56
N ILE A 316 0.09 8.81 3.60
CA ILE A 316 1.05 7.71 3.67
C ILE A 316 0.83 6.61 2.67
N VAL A 317 -0.30 5.92 2.88
CA VAL A 317 -1.55 6.12 2.17
C VAL A 317 -1.25 6.68 0.77
N ILE A 318 -1.72 7.82 0.29
CA ILE A 318 -1.58 8.26 -1.12
C ILE A 318 -0.18 8.18 -1.81
N SER A 319 0.97 8.35 -1.13
CA SER A 319 2.24 8.58 -1.86
C SER A 319 3.32 7.53 -1.79
N LEU A 320 3.46 6.73 -0.72
CA LEU A 320 4.27 5.52 -0.84
C LEU A 320 3.47 4.46 -1.62
N VAL A 321 2.16 4.66 -1.70
CA VAL A 321 1.28 4.11 -2.71
C VAL A 321 1.88 4.47 -4.02
N GLY A 322 2.01 5.77 -4.25
CA GLY A 322 2.85 6.32 -5.28
C GLY A 322 4.17 5.59 -5.57
N VAL A 323 5.18 5.82 -4.75
CA VAL A 323 6.56 5.46 -5.11
C VAL A 323 6.94 4.04 -4.80
N PHE A 324 6.13 3.31 -4.07
CA PHE A 324 6.20 1.88 -4.21
C PHE A 324 5.33 1.50 -5.42
N CYS A 325 3.99 1.61 -5.52
CA CYS A 325 3.20 0.98 -6.63
C CYS A 325 3.75 1.15 -8.01
N LEU A 326 4.16 2.41 -8.22
CA LEU A 326 4.15 3.10 -9.49
C LEU A 326 5.59 3.37 -9.98
N PRO A 327 6.63 2.89 -9.26
CA PRO A 327 7.55 1.73 -9.54
C PRO A 327 6.84 0.42 -10.07
N PRO A 328 7.27 -0.88 -10.39
CA PRO A 328 7.34 -1.88 -11.64
C PRO A 328 6.54 -2.57 -12.98
N LEU A 329 5.37 -2.68 -13.80
CA LEU A 329 3.89 -2.35 -14.30
C LEU A 329 3.27 -1.28 -15.29
N GLY A 330 2.94 -0.04 -14.98
CA GLY A 330 2.58 0.95 -16.01
C GLY A 330 3.76 1.76 -16.47
N ILE A 331 4.99 1.25 -16.26
CA ILE A 331 6.19 1.73 -16.93
C ILE A 331 6.92 0.53 -17.60
N MET A 332 7.75 -0.24 -16.88
CA MET A 332 8.43 -1.44 -17.40
C MET A 332 7.65 -2.73 -17.71
N PHE A 333 6.63 -3.25 -17.00
CA PHE A 333 6.04 -4.52 -17.55
C PHE A 333 5.43 -4.32 -18.96
N PRO A 334 4.90 -3.13 -19.34
CA PRO A 334 4.50 -2.79 -20.69
C PRO A 334 5.69 -2.48 -21.57
N ALA A 335 6.78 -1.94 -21.04
CA ALA A 335 8.05 -1.84 -21.77
C ALA A 335 8.64 -3.22 -22.10
N MET A 336 8.62 -4.16 -21.15
CA MET A 336 8.92 -5.59 -21.30
C MET A 336 7.93 -6.26 -22.26
N LEU A 337 6.64 -5.96 -22.13
CA LEU A 337 5.59 -6.44 -23.04
C LEU A 337 5.90 -5.97 -24.46
N GLU A 338 6.21 -4.71 -24.67
CA GLU A 338 6.56 -4.17 -26.00
C GLU A 338 7.89 -4.72 -26.52
N ILE A 339 8.93 -4.86 -25.68
CA ILE A 339 10.19 -5.52 -26.06
C ILE A 339 9.91 -6.96 -26.51
N CYS A 340 9.15 -7.73 -25.73
CA CYS A 340 8.79 -9.10 -26.06
C CYS A 340 7.91 -9.19 -27.33
N VAL A 341 6.94 -8.29 -27.48
CA VAL A 341 6.02 -8.25 -28.64
C VAL A 341 6.73 -7.76 -29.91
N LYS A 342 7.72 -6.86 -29.81
CA LYS A 342 8.48 -6.38 -30.98
C LYS A 342 9.70 -7.24 -31.32
N TYR A 343 10.11 -8.18 -30.48
CA TYR A 343 11.17 -9.12 -30.82
C TYR A 343 10.85 -9.91 -32.11
N PRO A 344 11.82 -10.13 -33.02
CA PRO A 344 13.20 -9.61 -33.00
C PRO A 344 13.38 -8.21 -33.61
N ASP A 345 12.40 -7.68 -34.35
CA ASP A 345 12.52 -6.37 -35.03
C ASP A 345 12.03 -5.18 -34.18
N PHE A 346 13.01 -4.49 -33.59
CA PHE A 346 12.77 -3.26 -32.82
C PHE A 346 12.57 -2.01 -33.69
N GLY A 347 12.78 -2.07 -35.00
CA GLY A 347 12.77 -0.93 -35.93
C GLY A 347 14.11 -0.18 -36.00
N PRO A 348 14.17 0.93 -36.76
CA PRO A 348 15.41 1.64 -37.06
C PRO A 348 16.14 2.10 -35.79
N LEU A 349 17.47 2.00 -35.83
CA LEU A 349 18.40 2.31 -34.73
C LEU A 349 18.08 1.61 -33.38
N ARG A 350 17.20 0.58 -33.38
CA ARG A 350 16.68 -0.10 -32.17
C ARG A 350 16.08 0.87 -31.14
N LEU A 351 15.62 2.06 -31.55
CA LEU A 351 15.17 3.13 -30.63
C LEU A 351 14.06 2.68 -29.67
N ARG A 352 13.16 1.77 -30.12
CA ARG A 352 12.12 1.19 -29.26
C ARG A 352 12.68 0.36 -28.11
N LEU A 353 13.81 -0.33 -28.32
CA LEU A 353 14.51 -1.09 -27.28
C LEU A 353 15.17 -0.15 -26.27
N VAL A 354 15.91 0.87 -26.74
CA VAL A 354 16.56 1.87 -25.89
C VAL A 354 15.52 2.60 -25.01
N LYS A 355 14.45 3.12 -25.64
CA LYS A 355 13.33 3.76 -24.93
C LYS A 355 12.74 2.84 -23.86
N ASN A 356 12.47 1.57 -24.18
CA ASN A 356 11.90 0.65 -23.21
C ASN A 356 12.88 0.22 -22.10
N ILE A 357 14.19 0.21 -22.36
CA ILE A 357 15.23 0.04 -21.33
C ILE A 357 15.30 1.27 -20.43
N LEU A 358 15.20 2.49 -20.95
CA LEU A 358 15.09 3.70 -20.13
C LEU A 358 13.82 3.69 -19.27
N LEU A 359 12.68 3.22 -19.81
CA LEU A 359 11.45 2.99 -19.04
C LEU A 359 11.57 1.85 -18.02
N ILE A 360 12.49 0.89 -18.20
CA ILE A 360 12.89 -0.07 -17.16
C ILE A 360 13.70 0.65 -16.07
N ILE A 361 14.71 1.44 -16.44
CA ILE A 361 15.70 2.04 -15.54
C ILE A 361 15.17 3.23 -14.73
N LEU A 362 14.58 4.26 -15.37
CA LEU A 362 13.92 5.42 -14.71
C LEU A 362 13.12 4.99 -13.48
N SER A 363 12.49 3.86 -13.69
CA SER A 363 11.36 3.43 -12.94
C SER A 363 11.83 2.39 -11.91
N ILE A 364 12.89 1.61 -12.20
CA ILE A 364 13.72 0.92 -11.19
C ILE A 364 14.42 1.94 -10.28
N VAL A 365 14.76 3.13 -10.75
CA VAL A 365 15.31 4.23 -9.92
C VAL A 365 14.25 4.85 -9.04
N ALA A 366 13.08 5.21 -9.58
CA ALA A 366 11.94 5.66 -8.76
C ALA A 366 11.60 4.61 -7.68
N PHE A 367 11.83 3.33 -7.99
CA PHE A 367 11.71 2.23 -7.05
C PHE A 367 12.78 2.26 -5.94
N LEU A 368 14.04 2.31 -6.37
CA LEU A 368 15.25 2.27 -5.54
C LEU A 368 15.34 3.45 -4.56
N ALA A 369 14.93 4.63 -5.02
CA ALA A 369 15.09 5.95 -4.39
C ALA A 369 14.24 6.10 -3.13
N GLY A 370 14.43 5.17 -2.20
CA GLY A 370 13.33 4.60 -1.46
C GLY A 370 13.67 3.55 -0.40
N HIS A 371 14.94 3.15 -0.18
CA HIS A 371 15.54 2.06 0.69
C HIS A 371 16.75 2.44 1.55
N GLU A 372 17.08 3.73 1.61
CA GLU A 372 18.34 4.26 2.11
C GLU A 372 18.19 5.20 3.32
N GLN A 373 16.96 5.52 3.71
CA GLN A 373 16.63 6.29 4.90
C GLN A 373 15.29 5.81 5.57
N LYS A 374 15.36 4.86 6.53
CA LYS A 374 14.43 4.28 7.60
C LYS A 374 14.88 2.84 8.02
N MET A 375 16.15 2.52 8.26
CA MET A 375 16.62 1.13 8.42
C MET A 375 16.99 0.74 9.86
N THR A 376 17.56 1.66 10.62
CA THR A 376 18.24 1.43 11.91
C THR A 376 17.43 1.95 13.11
N GLY A 377 16.84 1.08 13.94
CA GLY A 377 15.89 1.56 14.95
C GLY A 377 15.23 0.53 15.85
N SER A 378 16.03 -0.16 16.66
CA SER A 378 15.57 -1.14 17.68
C SER A 378 14.93 -2.41 17.06
N ILE A 379 15.36 -3.65 17.36
CA ILE A 379 16.26 -4.20 18.40
C ILE A 379 17.03 -5.42 17.83
N THR A 380 18.18 -5.76 18.43
CA THR A 380 19.08 -6.87 18.07
C THR A 380 18.85 -8.13 18.93
N THR A 381 19.68 -9.18 18.75
CA THR A 381 19.81 -10.44 19.56
C THR A 381 18.87 -11.60 19.19
N PRO A 382 19.09 -12.85 19.66
CA PRO A 382 20.17 -13.71 19.15
C PRO A 382 19.71 -15.12 18.69
N ILE A 383 20.62 -15.90 18.08
CA ILE A 383 20.33 -17.18 17.43
C ILE A 383 20.62 -18.38 18.35
N TYR A 384 19.69 -19.34 18.44
CA TYR A 384 19.94 -20.68 18.98
C TYR A 384 20.13 -21.71 17.85
N THR A 385 21.18 -22.53 17.95
CA THR A 385 21.57 -23.51 16.92
C THR A 385 21.10 -24.93 17.25
N GLY A 386 20.32 -25.55 16.35
CA GLY A 386 19.97 -26.99 16.39
C GLY A 386 20.58 -27.75 15.21
N LYS A 387 21.17 -28.94 15.45
CA LYS A 387 21.87 -29.73 14.41
C LYS A 387 20.94 -30.64 13.60
N SER A 388 21.14 -30.59 12.28
CA SER A 388 20.91 -31.59 11.22
C SER A 388 20.36 -32.99 11.57
N ARG A 389 19.43 -33.47 10.73
CA ARG A 389 19.44 -34.86 10.21
C ARG A 389 19.21 -34.88 8.69
N ASN A 390 19.71 -35.92 8.03
CA ASN A 390 19.87 -36.03 6.58
C ASN A 390 18.55 -36.20 5.78
N PRO A 391 18.54 -35.84 4.47
CA PRO A 391 17.31 -35.79 3.67
C PRO A 391 16.81 -37.18 3.21
N PRO A 392 15.49 -37.41 3.20
CA PRO A 392 14.88 -38.48 2.42
C PRO A 392 15.06 -38.24 0.91
N SER A 393 15.41 -39.28 0.17
CA SER A 393 15.53 -39.24 -1.28
C SER A 393 14.17 -39.08 -1.97
N LYS A 394 14.18 -38.49 -3.19
CA LYS A 394 13.14 -38.57 -4.24
C LYS A 394 11.68 -38.65 -3.76
N THR A 395 11.27 -37.85 -2.77
CA THR A 395 9.89 -37.85 -2.29
C THR A 395 9.04 -36.96 -3.20
N ASN A 396 7.97 -37.53 -3.77
CA ASN A 396 7.05 -36.79 -4.65
C ASN A 396 6.47 -35.58 -3.92
N ILE A 397 6.60 -34.39 -4.52
CA ILE A 397 6.07 -33.14 -3.94
C ILE A 397 4.55 -33.26 -3.85
N PHE A 398 4.04 -33.37 -2.62
CA PHE A 398 2.62 -33.64 -2.36
C PHE A 398 1.72 -32.56 -2.98
N ILE A 399 0.87 -32.96 -3.93
CA ILE A 399 -0.11 -32.08 -4.59
C ILE A 399 -1.30 -31.87 -3.65
N GLY A 400 -1.07 -31.03 -2.63
CA GLY A 400 -2.12 -30.59 -1.71
C GLY A 400 -3.13 -29.70 -2.42
N LYS A 401 -4.22 -30.30 -2.96
CA LYS A 401 -5.42 -29.60 -3.45
C LYS A 401 -6.13 -28.86 -2.29
N ARG A 402 -5.55 -27.75 -1.82
CA ARG A 402 -6.19 -26.86 -0.86
C ARG A 402 -7.19 -25.96 -1.57
N ASN A 403 -8.45 -26.09 -1.17
CA ASN A 403 -9.61 -25.26 -1.48
C ASN A 403 -9.48 -23.82 -0.92
N CYS A 404 -8.36 -23.16 -1.21
CA CYS A 404 -8.06 -21.81 -0.72
C CYS A 404 -9.02 -20.81 -1.34
N ILE A 405 -9.40 -19.82 -0.54
CA ILE A 405 -9.90 -18.53 -1.00
C ILE A 405 -8.73 -17.54 -1.02
N PHE A 406 -8.60 -16.87 -2.16
CA PHE A 406 -7.52 -15.99 -2.57
C PHE A 406 -8.23 -14.64 -2.96
N PHE A 407 -7.70 -13.43 -2.69
CA PHE A 407 -8.42 -12.10 -2.54
C PHE A 407 -8.61 -11.04 -3.71
N SER A 408 -7.70 -10.08 -4.06
CA SER A 408 -7.52 -9.33 -5.38
C SER A 408 -7.48 -7.77 -5.58
N ASN A 409 -7.77 -7.17 -6.76
CA ASN A 409 -7.43 -5.82 -7.26
C ASN A 409 -7.74 -4.70 -6.25
N ALA A 410 -8.94 -4.66 -5.72
CA ALA A 410 -9.25 -4.28 -4.37
C ALA A 410 -9.90 -5.43 -3.58
N GLU A 411 -9.17 -6.54 -3.42
CA GLU A 411 -9.36 -7.56 -2.37
C GLU A 411 -8.08 -8.17 -1.74
N SER A 412 -6.82 -7.97 -2.22
CA SER A 412 -5.61 -8.10 -1.38
C SER A 412 -4.78 -6.84 -0.98
N LEU A 413 -5.05 -5.57 -1.32
CA LEU A 413 -4.26 -4.40 -0.80
C LEU A 413 -4.30 -4.22 0.67
N ILE A 414 -5.34 -3.58 1.20
CA ILE A 414 -6.03 -3.71 2.50
C ILE A 414 -5.55 -4.96 3.28
N HIS A 415 -5.24 -6.08 2.61
CA HIS A 415 -4.52 -7.30 3.06
C HIS A 415 -3.00 -7.30 3.28
N LEU A 416 -2.14 -6.97 2.31
CA LEU A 416 -0.71 -6.82 2.65
C LEU A 416 -0.47 -5.59 3.46
N LEU A 417 -1.24 -4.55 3.13
CA LEU A 417 -1.62 -3.54 4.08
C LEU A 417 -1.77 -4.18 5.42
N LYS A 418 -2.69 -5.13 5.68
CA LYS A 418 -2.91 -5.72 7.02
C LYS A 418 -1.64 -6.02 7.82
N GLY A 419 -0.59 -6.48 7.15
CA GLY A 419 0.68 -6.73 7.83
C GLY A 419 1.44 -5.48 8.27
N CYS A 420 1.42 -4.41 7.47
CA CYS A 420 2.34 -3.26 7.56
C CYS A 420 1.91 -2.19 8.58
N ILE A 421 0.72 -1.62 8.44
CA ILE A 421 0.13 -0.61 9.35
C ILE A 421 -0.26 -1.28 10.71
N GLY A 422 0.57 -2.14 11.30
CA GLY A 422 0.22 -3.04 12.40
C GLY A 422 0.04 -2.37 13.77
N THR A 423 1.15 -2.15 14.49
CA THR A 423 1.24 -1.27 15.69
C THR A 423 2.25 -0.13 15.50
N GLY A 424 2.88 -0.05 14.33
CA GLY A 424 4.03 0.83 14.08
C GLY A 424 3.79 2.33 14.25
N ILE A 425 2.64 2.90 13.86
CA ILE A 425 2.47 4.38 13.85
C ILE A 425 2.61 4.98 15.22
N TRP A 426 2.18 4.22 16.23
CA TRP A 426 2.03 4.75 17.57
C TRP A 426 3.40 5.13 18.11
N ALA A 427 4.43 4.37 17.72
CA ALA A 427 5.84 4.60 18.00
C ALA A 427 6.53 5.58 17.04
N MET A 428 5.91 6.03 15.95
CA MET A 428 6.60 6.91 14.99
C MET A 428 6.84 8.34 15.45
N PRO A 429 6.02 8.93 16.33
CA PRO A 429 6.37 10.19 16.97
C PRO A 429 7.69 10.12 17.76
N GLU A 430 7.91 9.04 18.51
CA GLU A 430 9.19 8.75 19.18
C GLU A 430 10.31 8.43 18.17
N ALA A 431 9.98 7.86 17.00
CA ALA A 431 10.94 7.69 15.92
C ALA A 431 11.36 9.06 15.31
N PHE A 432 10.41 9.99 15.12
CA PHE A 432 10.64 11.32 14.54
C PHE A 432 11.45 12.26 15.43
N LYS A 433 11.27 12.13 16.74
CA LYS A 433 12.13 12.75 17.75
C LYS A 433 13.61 12.41 17.57
N ARG A 434 13.91 11.13 17.26
CA ARG A 434 15.27 10.64 17.03
C ARG A 434 15.83 11.08 15.67
N SER A 435 14.96 11.38 14.70
CA SER A 435 15.33 11.92 13.38
C SER A 435 15.60 13.42 13.36
N GLY A 436 14.87 14.17 14.19
CA GLY A 436 14.51 15.56 13.90
C GLY A 436 13.48 15.71 12.76
N MET A 437 12.63 16.73 12.80
CA MET A 437 11.41 16.83 11.99
C MET A 437 11.59 16.62 10.48
N SER A 438 12.48 17.37 9.84
CA SER A 438 12.61 17.40 8.37
C SER A 438 13.48 16.28 7.84
N CYS A 439 14.58 15.99 8.55
CA CYS A 439 15.35 14.79 8.33
C CYS A 439 14.46 13.55 8.53
N GLY A 440 13.48 13.59 9.44
CA GLY A 440 12.45 12.57 9.62
C GLY A 440 11.45 12.48 8.47
N ILE A 441 10.97 13.61 7.91
CA ILE A 441 10.08 13.59 6.74
C ILE A 441 10.78 12.91 5.55
N VAL A 442 11.96 13.43 5.20
CA VAL A 442 12.83 12.96 4.11
C VAL A 442 13.24 11.51 4.35
N SER A 443 13.80 11.23 5.53
CA SER A 443 14.29 9.90 5.92
C SER A 443 13.25 8.97 6.49
N THR A 444 11.97 9.31 6.27
CA THR A 444 10.87 8.36 6.25
C THR A 444 10.49 8.03 4.82
N PHE A 445 10.74 8.94 3.89
CA PHE A 445 10.45 8.71 2.50
C PHE A 445 11.34 7.69 1.87
N LEU A 446 12.64 7.92 1.99
CA LEU A 446 13.60 7.13 1.27
C LEU A 446 13.87 5.77 1.96
N ILE A 447 12.97 5.15 2.76
CA ILE A 447 12.94 3.67 2.99
C ILE A 447 11.60 2.97 2.66
N GLY A 448 10.51 3.69 2.38
CA GLY A 448 9.27 3.00 2.05
C GLY A 448 9.37 2.05 0.84
N MET A 449 10.10 2.48 -0.20
CA MET A 449 10.03 2.05 -1.60
C MET A 449 11.16 1.13 -2.09
N LEU A 450 12.28 0.94 -1.37
CA LEU A 450 13.21 -0.19 -1.57
C LEU A 450 13.05 -1.29 -0.50
N THR A 451 12.27 -1.11 0.59
CA THR A 451 11.91 -2.21 1.52
C THR A 451 11.28 -3.35 0.73
N ALA A 452 10.04 -3.14 0.34
CA ALA A 452 9.74 -2.90 -1.05
C ALA A 452 10.61 -3.48 -2.22
N TYR A 453 11.62 -2.77 -2.75
CA TYR A 453 12.59 -3.25 -3.78
C TYR A 453 13.36 -4.50 -3.40
N VAL A 454 13.85 -4.63 -2.17
CA VAL A 454 14.48 -5.83 -1.65
C VAL A 454 13.48 -6.97 -1.69
N ILE A 455 12.24 -6.75 -1.25
CA ILE A 455 11.15 -7.75 -1.35
C ILE A 455 10.79 -8.04 -2.81
N ASN A 456 11.00 -7.09 -3.73
CA ASN A 456 10.86 -7.36 -5.16
C ASN A 456 12.00 -8.16 -5.77
N ILE A 457 13.25 -7.80 -5.50
CA ILE A 457 14.42 -8.57 -5.94
C ILE A 457 14.31 -9.98 -5.41
N LEU A 458 14.00 -10.10 -4.12
CA LEU A 458 13.78 -11.35 -3.42
C LEU A 458 12.85 -12.24 -4.24
N ILE A 459 11.61 -11.81 -4.40
CA ILE A 459 10.58 -12.69 -4.94
C ILE A 459 10.74 -12.86 -6.47
N LYS A 460 11.27 -11.85 -7.20
CA LYS A 460 11.71 -12.01 -8.61
C LYS A 460 12.74 -13.13 -8.73
N SER A 461 13.64 -13.23 -7.75
CA SER A 461 14.71 -14.23 -7.72
C SER A 461 14.18 -15.61 -7.34
N GLN A 462 13.32 -15.72 -6.32
CA GLN A 462 12.61 -16.96 -5.97
C GLN A 462 11.95 -17.57 -7.22
N TYR A 463 11.27 -16.74 -7.99
CA TYR A 463 10.55 -17.17 -9.19
C TYR A 463 11.43 -17.49 -10.40
N ALA A 464 12.46 -16.68 -10.68
CA ALA A 464 13.44 -17.00 -11.70
C ALA A 464 14.14 -18.36 -11.43
N LEU A 465 14.34 -18.67 -10.15
CA LEU A 465 14.95 -19.90 -9.67
C LEU A 465 14.02 -21.11 -9.73
N CYS A 466 12.78 -20.98 -9.24
CA CYS A 466 11.74 -22.02 -9.38
C CYS A 466 11.62 -22.49 -10.83
N LYS A 467 11.75 -21.56 -11.81
CA LYS A 467 11.80 -21.95 -13.22
C LYS A 467 13.04 -22.75 -13.60
N ARG A 468 14.24 -22.31 -13.23
CA ARG A 468 15.51 -22.92 -13.69
C ARG A 468 15.56 -24.42 -13.39
N LEU A 469 14.95 -24.83 -12.27
CA LEU A 469 14.90 -26.22 -11.82
C LEU A 469 13.55 -26.92 -12.05
N LYS A 470 12.57 -26.23 -12.66
CA LYS A 470 11.23 -26.77 -13.00
C LYS A 470 10.45 -27.34 -11.81
N VAL A 471 10.65 -26.77 -10.62
CA VAL A 471 9.96 -27.16 -9.38
C VAL A 471 8.70 -26.31 -9.14
N GLY A 472 7.91 -26.68 -8.13
CA GLY A 472 6.77 -25.88 -7.67
C GLY A 472 7.19 -24.54 -7.08
N LEU A 473 6.22 -23.79 -6.53
CA LEU A 473 6.51 -22.56 -5.79
C LEU A 473 7.25 -22.94 -4.49
N LEU A 474 8.55 -22.66 -4.46
CA LEU A 474 9.41 -22.82 -3.30
C LEU A 474 9.04 -21.77 -2.25
N THR A 475 9.10 -22.12 -0.95
CA THR A 475 9.02 -21.13 0.13
C THR A 475 10.24 -20.18 0.04
N TYR A 476 10.22 -19.05 0.75
CA TYR A 476 11.39 -18.17 0.83
C TYR A 476 12.65 -18.92 1.32
N PRO A 477 12.61 -19.72 2.41
CA PRO A 477 13.71 -20.60 2.82
C PRO A 477 14.26 -21.46 1.68
N GLU A 478 13.41 -22.28 1.07
CA GLU A 478 13.82 -23.21 0.01
C GLU A 478 14.31 -22.49 -1.24
N SER A 479 13.75 -21.31 -1.55
CA SER A 479 14.25 -20.46 -2.62
C SER A 479 15.66 -19.94 -2.32
N MET A 480 15.98 -19.62 -1.07
CA MET A 480 17.32 -19.14 -0.72
C MET A 480 18.35 -20.29 -0.70
N ARG A 481 17.96 -21.49 -0.18
CA ARG A 481 18.77 -22.72 -0.32
C ARG A 481 19.19 -22.91 -1.77
N VAL A 482 18.19 -23.03 -2.62
CA VAL A 482 18.35 -23.43 -4.01
C VAL A 482 18.99 -22.31 -4.87
N ALA A 483 18.88 -21.03 -4.47
CA ALA A 483 19.57 -19.91 -5.14
C ALA A 483 21.09 -20.03 -4.99
N CYS A 484 21.55 -20.47 -3.82
CA CYS A 484 22.96 -20.69 -3.53
C CYS A 484 23.48 -21.99 -4.16
N GLU A 485 22.66 -23.04 -4.31
CA GLU A 485 23.01 -24.29 -5.02
C GLU A 485 23.24 -24.10 -6.53
N VAL A 486 22.59 -23.09 -7.14
CA VAL A 486 22.68 -22.79 -8.60
C VAL A 486 23.35 -21.42 -8.85
N GLY A 487 24.03 -20.88 -7.83
CA GLY A 487 24.70 -19.59 -7.87
C GLY A 487 26.15 -19.66 -8.39
N PRO A 488 26.94 -18.58 -8.22
CA PRO A 488 28.38 -18.61 -8.36
C PRO A 488 29.03 -19.58 -7.36
N LYS A 489 30.15 -20.21 -7.71
CA LYS A 489 30.81 -21.28 -6.92
C LYS A 489 31.07 -20.91 -5.45
N CYS A 490 31.32 -19.64 -5.14
CA CYS A 490 31.54 -19.16 -3.76
C CYS A 490 30.30 -19.27 -2.86
N PHE A 491 29.07 -19.25 -3.43
CA PHE A 491 27.83 -19.37 -2.65
C PHE A 491 27.38 -20.81 -2.42
N HIS A 492 27.95 -21.79 -3.14
CA HIS A 492 27.53 -23.20 -3.03
C HIS A 492 27.72 -23.76 -1.61
N ASN A 493 28.81 -23.40 -0.94
CA ASN A 493 29.09 -23.82 0.45
C ASN A 493 28.12 -23.21 1.47
N PHE A 494 27.49 -22.08 1.17
CA PHE A 494 26.50 -21.43 2.03
C PHE A 494 25.09 -22.00 1.85
N ALA A 495 24.84 -22.69 0.73
CA ALA A 495 23.52 -23.14 0.32
C ALA A 495 22.72 -23.96 1.34
N PRO A 496 23.27 -24.99 2.02
CA PRO A 496 22.50 -25.77 3.00
C PRO A 496 22.11 -24.97 4.27
N TYR A 497 22.75 -23.82 4.54
CA TYR A 497 22.48 -22.97 5.70
C TYR A 497 21.47 -21.85 5.41
N ALA A 498 21.38 -21.45 4.15
CA ALA A 498 20.50 -20.40 3.66
C ALA A 498 18.99 -20.55 3.98
N PRO A 499 18.34 -21.75 3.96
CA PRO A 499 16.91 -21.85 4.27
C PRO A 499 16.65 -21.60 5.76
N LEU A 500 17.43 -22.25 6.62
CA LEU A 500 17.34 -22.12 8.08
C LEU A 500 17.54 -20.67 8.51
N MET A 501 18.48 -19.95 7.90
CA MET A 501 18.69 -18.52 8.16
C MET A 501 17.45 -17.67 7.82
N VAL A 502 16.80 -17.93 6.68
CA VAL A 502 15.59 -17.21 6.27
C VAL A 502 14.41 -17.53 7.18
N ASP A 503 14.18 -18.80 7.54
CA ASP A 503 13.12 -19.16 8.50
C ASP A 503 13.35 -18.50 9.86
N ILE A 504 14.59 -18.51 10.37
CA ILE A 504 14.95 -17.83 11.62
C ILE A 504 14.59 -16.34 11.55
N PHE A 505 14.97 -15.62 10.48
CA PHE A 505 14.63 -14.20 10.36
C PHE A 505 13.13 -13.93 10.20
N LEU A 506 12.39 -14.78 9.46
CA LEU A 506 10.93 -14.66 9.34
C LEU A 506 10.21 -14.93 10.67
N ILE A 507 10.66 -15.93 11.44
CA ILE A 507 10.09 -16.29 12.73
C ILE A 507 10.40 -15.21 13.77
N ILE A 508 11.64 -14.69 13.82
CA ILE A 508 12.01 -13.58 14.71
C ILE A 508 11.21 -12.32 14.39
N TYR A 509 11.09 -11.94 13.11
CA TYR A 509 10.23 -10.83 12.69
C TYR A 509 8.77 -11.01 13.16
N GLN A 510 8.21 -12.20 12.95
CA GLN A 510 6.81 -12.47 13.24
C GLN A 510 6.52 -12.57 14.75
N LEU A 511 7.45 -13.12 15.54
CA LEU A 511 7.38 -13.12 17.01
C LEU A 511 7.55 -11.71 17.59
N GLY A 512 8.54 -10.94 17.11
CA GLY A 512 8.74 -9.55 17.52
C GLY A 512 7.49 -8.69 17.26
N THR A 513 6.87 -8.87 16.10
CA THR A 513 5.56 -8.26 15.77
C THR A 513 4.50 -8.61 16.82
N CYS A 514 4.37 -9.88 17.20
CA CYS A 514 3.42 -10.31 18.24
C CYS A 514 3.73 -9.70 19.62
N CYS A 515 5.01 -9.66 20.02
CA CYS A 515 5.41 -9.05 21.30
C CYS A 515 5.04 -7.57 21.37
N VAL A 516 5.24 -6.80 20.28
CA VAL A 516 4.86 -5.38 20.23
C VAL A 516 3.33 -5.20 20.29
N TYR A 517 2.53 -6.10 19.70
CA TYR A 517 1.07 -6.07 19.89
C TYR A 517 0.66 -6.29 21.37
N VAL A 518 1.27 -7.26 22.07
CA VAL A 518 0.97 -7.50 23.49
C VAL A 518 1.35 -6.28 24.33
N VAL A 519 2.60 -5.79 24.22
CA VAL A 519 3.09 -4.62 24.95
C VAL A 519 2.21 -3.39 24.67
N PHE A 520 1.82 -3.16 23.41
CA PHE A 520 0.94 -2.04 23.06
C PHE A 520 -0.45 -2.15 23.70
N CYS A 521 -1.12 -3.30 23.59
CA CYS A 521 -2.44 -3.49 24.21
C CYS A 521 -2.38 -3.31 25.74
N SER A 522 -1.35 -3.85 26.38
CA SER A 522 -1.17 -3.77 27.82
C SER A 522 -0.80 -2.36 28.31
N ALA A 523 0.02 -1.62 27.56
CA ALA A 523 0.40 -0.25 27.92
C ALA A 523 -0.80 0.72 27.85
N ASN A 524 -1.67 0.58 26.84
CA ASN A 524 -2.88 1.38 26.73
C ASN A 524 -3.87 1.06 27.86
N VAL A 525 -4.11 -0.22 28.18
CA VAL A 525 -5.01 -0.60 29.29
C VAL A 525 -4.43 -0.20 30.66
N LYS A 526 -3.10 -0.31 30.86
CA LYS A 526 -2.44 0.19 32.08
C LYS A 526 -2.61 1.70 32.23
N SER A 527 -2.44 2.47 31.16
CA SER A 527 -2.58 3.94 31.19
C SER A 527 -3.97 4.41 31.61
N VAL A 528 -5.02 3.66 31.28
CA VAL A 528 -6.40 3.93 31.75
C VAL A 528 -6.57 3.45 33.20
N ALA A 529 -6.10 2.25 33.55
CA ALA A 529 -6.26 1.72 34.90
C ALA A 529 -5.46 2.51 35.96
N ASP A 530 -4.31 3.07 35.61
CA ASP A 530 -3.49 3.94 36.48
C ASP A 530 -4.19 5.26 36.85
N TYR A 531 -5.17 5.70 36.06
CA TYR A 531 -5.99 6.89 36.33
C TYR A 531 -7.10 6.58 37.35
N TYR A 532 -7.80 5.45 37.18
CA TYR A 532 -8.87 5.01 38.09
C TYR A 532 -8.36 4.32 39.38
N MET A 533 -7.04 4.15 39.57
CA MET A 533 -6.43 3.56 40.75
C MET A 533 -5.56 4.56 41.53
N ALA A 534 -5.79 4.63 42.84
CA ALA A 534 -4.90 5.34 43.78
C ALA A 534 -3.46 4.79 43.70
N GLU A 535 -2.46 5.64 43.93
CA GLU A 535 -1.06 5.34 43.57
C GLU A 535 -0.52 4.08 44.28
N GLU A 536 -0.89 3.85 45.53
CA GLU A 536 -0.56 2.66 46.33
C GLU A 536 -1.09 1.34 45.75
N LYS A 537 -2.00 1.39 44.77
CA LYS A 537 -2.64 0.23 44.13
C LYS A 537 -2.41 0.14 42.62
N ARG A 538 -1.60 1.03 42.04
CA ARG A 538 -1.27 0.97 40.60
C ARG A 538 -0.51 -0.30 40.26
N ILE A 539 -1.09 -1.12 39.38
CA ILE A 539 -0.52 -2.42 39.00
C ILE A 539 0.53 -2.21 37.88
N PRO A 540 1.71 -2.85 37.94
CA PRO A 540 2.75 -2.67 36.92
C PRO A 540 2.40 -3.40 35.60
N LEU A 541 3.08 -3.01 34.51
CA LEU A 541 2.70 -3.28 33.12
C LEU A 541 2.59 -4.78 32.79
N GLU A 542 3.40 -5.59 33.46
CA GLU A 542 3.58 -7.02 33.26
C GLU A 542 2.30 -7.81 33.53
N TYR A 543 1.49 -7.36 34.50
CA TYR A 543 0.21 -7.99 34.82
C TYR A 543 -0.86 -7.67 33.77
N TYR A 544 -0.79 -6.50 33.12
CA TYR A 544 -1.62 -6.21 31.95
C TYR A 544 -1.16 -7.02 30.72
N MET A 545 0.11 -7.41 30.62
CA MET A 545 0.57 -8.38 29.61
C MET A 545 0.05 -9.79 29.92
N LEU A 546 0.06 -10.19 31.19
CA LEU A 546 -0.50 -11.48 31.62
C LEU A 546 -2.02 -11.56 31.43
N MET A 547 -2.78 -10.49 31.67
CA MET A 547 -4.23 -10.47 31.43
C MET A 547 -4.60 -10.61 29.95
N TRP A 548 -3.82 -10.04 29.02
CA TRP A 548 -4.02 -10.22 27.58
C TRP A 548 -3.60 -11.62 27.06
N PHE A 549 -2.87 -12.42 27.84
CA PHE A 549 -2.45 -13.78 27.43
C PHE A 549 -3.65 -14.69 27.12
N LEU A 550 -4.67 -14.72 27.97
CA LEU A 550 -5.86 -15.58 27.80
C LEU A 550 -6.64 -15.31 26.50
N PRO A 551 -7.06 -14.07 26.17
CA PRO A 551 -7.73 -13.80 24.89
C PRO A 551 -6.83 -14.04 23.67
N PHE A 552 -5.53 -13.72 23.73
CA PHE A 552 -4.61 -14.05 22.62
C PHE A 552 -4.40 -15.55 22.45
N PHE A 553 -4.27 -16.32 23.54
CA PHE A 553 -4.19 -17.79 23.51
C PHE A 553 -5.48 -18.40 22.93
N GLY A 554 -6.66 -17.91 23.34
CA GLY A 554 -7.94 -18.31 22.77
C GLY A 554 -8.02 -18.08 21.25
N ILE A 555 -7.52 -16.93 20.78
CA ILE A 555 -7.39 -16.60 19.34
C ILE A 555 -6.42 -17.55 18.63
N LEU A 556 -5.28 -17.89 19.24
CA LEU A 556 -4.30 -18.84 18.69
C LEU A 556 -4.84 -20.28 18.61
N CYS A 557 -5.77 -20.67 19.49
CA CYS A 557 -6.46 -21.96 19.42
C CYS A 557 -7.43 -22.08 18.22
N VAL A 558 -7.78 -20.98 17.55
CA VAL A 558 -8.71 -20.99 16.40
C VAL A 558 -8.01 -21.52 15.13
N ARG A 559 -7.93 -22.85 15.01
CA ARG A 559 -7.37 -23.58 13.85
C ARG A 559 -8.04 -23.26 12.50
N ASN A 560 -9.17 -22.56 12.50
CA ASN A 560 -9.95 -22.23 11.32
C ASN A 560 -10.08 -20.71 11.18
N LEU A 561 -9.11 -20.07 10.50
CA LEU A 561 -8.99 -18.61 10.30
C LEU A 561 -10.28 -17.91 9.82
N LYS A 562 -11.23 -18.66 9.27
CA LYS A 562 -12.59 -18.20 8.96
C LYS A 562 -13.35 -17.64 10.15
N LEU A 563 -13.24 -18.31 11.29
CA LEU A 563 -13.95 -17.96 12.52
C LEU A 563 -13.38 -16.69 13.16
N LEU A 564 -12.13 -16.33 12.80
CA LEU A 564 -11.48 -15.07 13.15
C LEU A 564 -12.00 -13.90 12.32
N ALA A 565 -12.48 -14.14 11.09
CA ALA A 565 -12.92 -13.06 10.21
C ALA A 565 -14.03 -12.14 10.78
N PRO A 566 -15.06 -12.59 11.52
CA PRO A 566 -16.03 -11.67 12.15
C PRO A 566 -15.42 -10.81 13.26
N PHE A 567 -14.63 -11.39 14.16
CA PHE A 567 -13.96 -10.64 15.22
C PHE A 567 -12.92 -9.71 14.66
N SER A 568 -12.18 -10.15 13.64
CA SER A 568 -11.27 -9.29 12.92
C SER A 568 -12.04 -8.20 12.19
N TRP A 569 -13.27 -8.44 11.70
CA TRP A 569 -14.17 -7.42 11.14
C TRP A 569 -14.54 -6.39 12.20
N VAL A 570 -14.87 -6.81 13.43
CA VAL A 570 -15.01 -5.87 14.54
C VAL A 570 -13.67 -5.19 14.87
N ALA A 571 -12.53 -5.87 14.78
CA ALA A 571 -11.19 -5.39 15.19
C ALA A 571 -10.50 -4.37 14.24
N ASN A 572 -11.30 -3.67 13.47
CA ASN A 572 -10.93 -3.03 12.21
C ASN A 572 -11.72 -1.75 12.05
N LEU A 573 -13.05 -1.92 12.00
CA LEU A 573 -14.04 -1.06 12.62
C LEU A 573 -13.35 -0.49 13.89
N ILE A 574 -12.98 -1.31 14.91
CA ILE A 574 -12.48 -0.87 16.25
C ILE A 574 -11.17 -0.13 16.22
N THR A 575 -10.48 -0.07 15.10
CA THR A 575 -9.17 0.52 15.14
C THR A 575 -9.04 1.66 14.17
N LEU A 576 -10.14 2.46 14.14
CA LEU A 576 -10.20 3.69 13.37
C LEU A 576 -11.06 4.95 13.90
N VAL A 577 -11.49 5.13 15.18
CA VAL A 577 -11.50 6.30 16.22
C VAL A 577 -10.79 6.19 17.73
N THR A 578 -9.49 6.17 18.33
CA THR A 578 -7.90 5.96 18.24
C THR A 578 -6.88 7.01 17.59
N PHE A 579 -6.20 6.73 16.45
CA PHE A 579 -5.31 7.62 15.61
C PHE A 579 -5.71 9.10 15.29
N GLY A 580 -6.94 9.54 15.48
CA GLY A 580 -7.47 10.82 15.02
C GLY A 580 -7.94 11.69 16.15
N VAL A 581 -8.19 11.06 17.30
CA VAL A 581 -8.30 11.65 18.61
C VAL A 581 -6.78 11.82 18.90
N VAL A 582 -5.93 10.82 18.59
CA VAL A 582 -4.50 11.09 18.40
C VAL A 582 -4.31 12.31 17.47
N CYS A 583 -4.84 12.41 16.24
CA CYS A 583 -4.81 13.67 15.44
C CYS A 583 -5.67 14.86 15.95
N TYR A 584 -6.00 14.95 17.24
CA TYR A 584 -6.86 16.00 17.82
C TYR A 584 -6.44 16.39 19.24
N TYR A 585 -5.77 15.47 19.93
CA TYR A 585 -4.79 15.78 20.94
C TYR A 585 -3.43 16.13 20.29
N VAL A 586 -3.23 15.90 18.97
CA VAL A 586 -2.01 16.22 18.20
C VAL A 586 -2.14 17.41 17.22
N PHE A 587 -3.34 17.85 16.78
CA PHE A 587 -3.45 18.90 15.73
C PHE A 587 -3.86 20.31 16.21
N PRO A 588 -4.67 20.49 17.28
CA PRO A 588 -4.90 21.79 17.92
C PRO A 588 -3.73 22.17 18.82
N GLY A 589 -3.53 23.46 19.08
CA GLY A 589 -2.53 23.94 20.03
C GLY A 589 -1.06 23.70 19.63
N LEU A 590 -0.81 23.35 18.37
CA LEU A 590 0.54 23.08 17.85
C LEU A 590 1.49 24.25 18.15
N PRO A 591 2.65 24.00 18.77
CA PRO A 591 3.65 25.04 18.99
C PRO A 591 4.28 25.49 17.67
N GLU A 592 4.96 26.63 17.70
CA GLU A 592 5.65 27.20 16.53
C GLU A 592 6.60 26.17 15.88
N PHE A 593 6.51 25.98 14.57
CA PHE A 593 7.09 24.82 13.86
C PHE A 593 8.63 24.71 13.99
N THR A 594 9.29 25.84 14.20
CA THR A 594 10.74 25.99 14.44
C THR A 594 11.22 25.56 15.83
N LYS A 595 10.30 25.28 16.77
CA LYS A 595 10.62 24.97 18.18
C LYS A 595 11.43 23.68 18.37
N TYR A 596 11.33 22.71 17.45
CA TYR A 596 11.94 21.39 17.58
C TYR A 596 12.95 21.12 16.46
N PRO A 597 14.03 20.36 16.72
CA PRO A 597 15.12 20.17 15.76
C PRO A 597 14.63 19.55 14.45
N HIS A 598 14.93 20.20 13.33
CA HIS A 598 14.65 19.67 11.99
C HIS A 598 15.63 18.55 11.57
N PHE A 599 16.80 18.47 12.22
CA PHE A 599 17.80 17.42 12.06
C PHE A 599 18.22 16.92 13.45
N GLY A 600 18.08 15.63 13.69
CA GLY A 600 18.50 14.93 14.91
C GLY A 600 19.95 14.46 14.84
N LYS A 601 20.41 13.80 15.90
CA LYS A 601 21.80 13.34 16.00
C LYS A 601 22.06 12.16 15.07
N ILE A 602 23.26 12.12 14.51
CA ILE A 602 23.76 10.99 13.70
C ILE A 602 23.82 9.69 14.53
N GLU A 603 23.93 9.79 15.86
CA GLU A 603 23.89 8.69 16.83
C GLU A 603 22.47 8.11 17.05
N ASP A 604 21.45 8.97 17.04
CA ASP A 604 20.04 8.58 17.20
C ASP A 604 19.38 8.17 15.88
N TYR A 605 19.98 8.51 14.74
CA TYR A 605 19.62 8.00 13.42
C TYR A 605 19.62 6.43 13.42
N PRO A 606 20.66 5.75 13.96
CA PRO A 606 20.65 4.35 14.40
C PRO A 606 19.48 3.83 15.25
N LEU A 607 18.72 4.70 15.92
CA LEU A 607 17.56 4.33 16.77
C LEU A 607 16.20 4.86 16.27
N TYR A 608 16.19 5.84 15.37
CA TYR A 608 15.01 6.35 14.67
C TYR A 608 14.53 5.33 13.65
N ILE A 609 15.39 5.16 12.66
CA ILE A 609 14.96 5.11 11.28
C ILE A 609 14.41 3.68 11.08
N GLY A 610 14.88 2.68 11.84
CA GLY A 610 14.46 1.28 11.78
C GLY A 610 13.25 0.85 12.62
N SER A 611 12.81 1.68 13.58
CA SER A 611 11.46 1.51 14.15
C SER A 611 10.46 1.70 13.02
N THR A 612 10.80 2.64 12.13
CA THR A 612 10.10 2.98 10.91
C THR A 612 10.29 1.92 9.79
N LEU A 613 11.23 0.95 9.91
CA LEU A 613 11.38 -0.28 9.08
C LEU A 613 10.57 -1.46 9.62
N PHE A 614 10.69 -1.75 10.92
CA PHE A 614 9.86 -2.75 11.63
C PHE A 614 8.38 -2.51 11.30
N ALA A 615 7.99 -1.24 11.36
CA ALA A 615 6.69 -0.74 11.04
C ALA A 615 6.34 -0.85 9.52
N LEU A 616 7.30 -0.85 8.59
CA LEU A 616 7.02 -1.06 7.16
C LEU A 616 6.77 -2.52 6.77
N GLN A 617 7.52 -3.45 7.35
CA GLN A 617 8.08 -4.58 6.58
C GLN A 617 7.40 -5.93 6.87
N ALA A 618 6.17 -6.12 6.38
CA ALA A 618 5.36 -7.28 6.79
C ALA A 618 5.56 -8.60 6.02
N ILE A 619 6.81 -9.07 5.84
CA ILE A 619 7.17 -10.14 4.89
C ILE A 619 6.35 -11.44 5.03
N GLY A 620 5.92 -11.80 6.24
CA GLY A 620 5.00 -12.93 6.46
C GLY A 620 3.63 -12.73 5.78
N VAL A 621 2.97 -11.59 6.02
CA VAL A 621 1.66 -11.27 5.41
C VAL A 621 1.79 -11.02 3.91
N ILE A 622 2.90 -10.40 3.48
CA ILE A 622 3.28 -10.23 2.08
C ILE A 622 3.22 -11.59 1.34
N ILE A 623 3.98 -12.57 1.80
CA ILE A 623 4.10 -13.89 1.14
C ILE A 623 2.85 -14.75 1.37
N ALA A 624 2.10 -14.54 2.46
CA ALA A 624 0.81 -15.21 2.68
C ALA A 624 -0.29 -14.69 1.74
N VAL A 625 -0.36 -13.37 1.52
CA VAL A 625 -1.22 -12.73 0.53
C VAL A 625 -0.80 -13.14 -0.88
N GLU A 626 0.49 -13.33 -1.12
CA GLU A 626 1.00 -13.86 -2.37
C GLU A 626 0.49 -15.25 -2.67
N ASN A 627 0.75 -16.20 -1.78
CA ASN A 627 0.35 -17.58 -2.05
C ASN A 627 -1.17 -17.75 -2.11
N ASN A 628 -1.91 -16.80 -1.54
CA ASN A 628 -3.35 -16.66 -1.68
C ASN A 628 -3.75 -15.56 -2.70
N MET A 629 -3.15 -15.59 -3.91
CA MET A 629 -3.56 -14.79 -5.08
C MET A 629 -3.97 -15.48 -6.43
N LYS A 630 -4.58 -14.77 -7.43
CA LYS A 630 -5.19 -15.30 -8.73
C LYS A 630 -4.30 -15.35 -9.92
N SER A 631 -3.32 -14.52 -9.83
CA SER A 631 -2.10 -14.90 -10.42
C SER A 631 -1.15 -14.43 -9.35
N PRO A 632 -0.41 -15.35 -8.69
CA PRO A 632 0.79 -15.11 -7.88
C PRO A 632 1.56 -13.92 -8.33
N LYS A 633 1.63 -13.93 -9.64
CA LYS A 633 1.44 -12.92 -10.61
C LYS A 633 2.19 -11.60 -10.24
N LYS A 634 1.68 -10.39 -10.50
CA LYS A 634 2.35 -9.17 -10.99
C LYS A 634 3.39 -8.63 -10.00
N PHE A 635 3.54 -9.24 -8.80
CA PHE A 635 4.10 -8.93 -7.45
C PHE A 635 5.35 -8.12 -7.37
N LEU A 636 5.81 -7.71 -8.53
CA LEU A 636 7.12 -7.26 -8.84
C LEU A 636 7.01 -6.20 -9.98
N GLY A 637 5.87 -5.45 -10.01
CA GLY A 637 5.25 -4.51 -10.98
C GLY A 637 4.90 -2.98 -10.62
N TYR A 638 4.24 -2.20 -11.52
CA TYR A 638 4.15 -0.71 -11.71
C TYR A 638 2.81 0.00 -11.62
N PHE A 639 1.67 -0.64 -11.43
CA PHE A 639 0.55 0.01 -10.76
C PHE A 639 0.06 -1.07 -9.83
N GLY A 640 1.03 -1.62 -9.10
CA GLY A 640 0.85 -2.86 -8.44
C GLY A 640 1.14 -3.02 -6.96
N VAL A 641 0.19 -3.67 -6.32
CA VAL A 641 0.37 -4.70 -5.31
C VAL A 641 1.34 -4.47 -4.18
N LEU A 642 2.21 -5.38 -3.78
CA LEU A 642 3.12 -5.12 -2.68
C LEU A 642 3.76 -3.74 -2.89
N ASN A 643 4.08 -3.34 -4.15
CA ASN A 643 4.38 -1.95 -4.51
C ASN A 643 3.31 -0.91 -3.96
N ILE A 644 1.97 -0.99 -4.07
CA ILE A 644 1.03 -0.14 -3.25
C ILE A 644 0.74 -0.63 -1.82
N GLY A 645 1.30 -1.75 -1.40
CA GLY A 645 1.12 -2.32 -0.07
C GLY A 645 2.14 -1.88 0.97
N ILE A 646 3.38 -1.64 0.55
CA ILE A 646 4.38 -0.88 1.30
C ILE A 646 4.77 0.42 0.57
N GLY A 647 3.90 1.24 -0.03
CA GLY A 647 2.48 1.23 -0.17
C GLY A 647 1.75 2.35 0.51
N ILE A 648 0.57 2.05 1.04
CA ILE A 648 -0.11 2.95 1.98
C ILE A 648 0.76 3.17 3.26
N VAL A 649 2.12 3.31 3.21
CA VAL A 649 3.08 2.97 4.29
C VAL A 649 4.37 3.88 4.49
N THR A 650 4.57 5.07 3.87
CA THR A 650 5.58 6.10 4.35
C THR A 650 5.18 7.57 4.83
N VAL A 651 4.42 8.47 4.15
CA VAL A 651 3.99 9.84 4.67
C VAL A 651 3.23 9.97 6.03
N ILE A 652 3.11 8.99 6.91
CA ILE A 652 2.39 9.11 8.22
C ILE A 652 3.07 8.36 9.35
N TYR A 653 3.90 7.38 9.02
CA TYR A 653 5.16 7.36 9.71
C TYR A 653 5.77 8.78 9.61
N VAL A 654 5.62 9.52 8.47
CA VAL A 654 5.70 11.01 8.44
C VAL A 654 4.56 11.70 9.19
N GLY A 655 3.47 12.16 8.56
CA GLY A 655 2.36 12.93 9.15
C GLY A 655 1.70 12.46 10.45
N MET A 656 2.04 11.32 11.05
CA MET A 656 1.84 11.09 12.49
C MET A 656 3.14 11.23 13.26
N GLY A 657 4.26 10.63 12.81
CA GLY A 657 5.57 10.88 13.41
C GLY A 657 5.90 12.38 13.52
N MET A 658 5.88 13.07 12.38
CA MET A 658 5.95 14.52 12.22
C MET A 658 4.95 15.24 13.13
N MET A 659 3.64 15.00 12.99
CA MET A 659 2.63 15.77 13.75
C MET A 659 2.69 15.48 15.26
N GLY A 660 2.88 14.23 15.65
CA GLY A 660 2.98 13.80 17.05
C GLY A 660 4.25 14.29 17.73
N TYR A 661 5.38 14.35 17.00
CA TYR A 661 6.59 15.02 17.49
C TYR A 661 6.41 16.55 17.51
N TRP A 662 5.68 17.12 16.55
CA TRP A 662 5.36 18.55 16.53
C TRP A 662 4.49 18.95 17.73
N GLN A 663 3.51 18.13 18.13
CA GLN A 663 2.72 18.40 19.33
C GLN A 663 3.55 18.22 20.61
N TYR A 664 4.06 17.01 20.83
CA TYR A 664 4.58 16.61 22.14
C TYR A 664 6.08 16.84 22.32
N GLY A 665 6.81 17.20 21.26
CA GLY A 665 8.25 17.42 21.30
C GLY A 665 9.00 16.26 21.95
N ASP A 666 9.98 16.58 22.78
CA ASP A 666 10.80 15.57 23.45
C ASP A 666 10.03 14.79 24.55
N ALA A 667 8.87 15.30 25.00
CA ALA A 667 7.97 14.64 25.94
C ALA A 667 7.11 13.52 25.32
N ILE A 668 7.21 13.30 24.00
CA ILE A 668 6.63 12.12 23.36
C ILE A 668 7.15 10.82 23.99
N LYS A 669 6.25 9.86 24.21
CA LYS A 669 6.50 8.52 24.75
C LYS A 669 6.54 7.49 23.61
N ALA A 670 7.01 6.27 23.93
CA ALA A 670 7.13 5.16 22.97
C ALA A 670 5.82 4.75 22.26
N SER A 671 4.67 5.21 22.73
CA SER A 671 3.44 5.31 21.95
C SER A 671 2.81 6.68 22.19
N VAL A 672 2.46 7.39 21.12
CA VAL A 672 1.72 8.66 21.17
C VAL A 672 0.36 8.54 21.87
N THR A 673 -0.22 7.34 21.93
CA THR A 673 -1.46 7.10 22.70
C THR A 673 -1.29 7.27 24.21
N LEU A 674 -0.04 7.21 24.71
CA LEU A 674 0.30 7.39 26.12
C LEU A 674 0.54 8.87 26.48
N ASN A 675 0.44 9.79 25.51
CA ASN A 675 0.67 11.22 25.68
C ASN A 675 -0.60 12.06 25.91
N PHE A 676 -1.78 11.44 25.91
CA PHE A 676 -3.04 12.16 26.14
C PHE A 676 -3.22 12.48 27.63
N PRO A 677 -3.93 13.58 27.94
CA PRO A 677 -4.25 13.92 29.32
C PRO A 677 -5.07 12.78 29.95
N THR A 678 -4.62 12.29 31.11
CA THR A 678 -5.33 11.22 31.84
C THR A 678 -6.70 11.67 32.35
N ASN A 679 -6.91 12.98 32.49
CA ASN A 679 -8.13 13.56 33.05
C ASN A 679 -9.34 13.48 32.10
N GLU A 680 -9.13 13.02 30.86
CA GLU A 680 -10.11 12.91 29.78
C GLU A 680 -10.25 11.44 29.26
N MET A 681 -9.85 10.44 30.06
CA MET A 681 -9.78 9.01 29.67
C MET A 681 -10.93 8.11 30.19
#